data_AF-A0ABD3N1W8-F1
#
_entry.id   AF-A0ABD3N1W8-F1
#
_cell.length_a   1.000
_cell.length_b   1.000
_cell.length_c   1.000
_cell.angle_alpha   90.00
_cell.angle_beta   90.00
_cell.angle_gamma   90.00
#
_symmetry.space_group_name_H-M   'P 1'
#
loop_
_entity.id
_entity.type
_entity.pdbx_description
1 polymer ?
#
loop_
_entity_poly.entity_id
_entity_poly.type
_entity_poly.pdbx_seq_one_letter_code
_entity_poly.pdbx_strand_id
1 'polypeptide(L)'
;MDSPAERKRPPEEPIDLLSPSPAGLKLKSPRISDSSISIIDLQDDENSTTEADKSQDEVQIVKRVHFDDIEHEVYYFKPYPVELDDEIASPEKASSKRTAEYTVLSSQHGRDRRLLRNIDKTDLKAAIKYGVKTPANPGRDGSSRWKFTYNNVVYITDSTCRQEITSYVEAIQIERHPISNALMDRHNEVKRILNDQPELCTGHAYIVVDQSGSMRNSDVNGFRDRSHASYGVMALDFVAEQLSTRNEDELLVESVTVIEMRNEGEIVLERQPFDWVLFNALVQRPRDSSPRSHGNFNPSLQLVRDLILKEYDLLKDKVEKDELPNFTLVFLSDGKPSDGYQNHQSRADVKMFDQQRVEMLQSLAQTLEQKFSLYAMGVGSSKMEFNALSTMVDVVKNAGGVGQFVHAGLDAITMSNSFSAISTTMTSVRTDLLASGQTAAADNTKKDFELRETGKIVGKVFKMDQFIHGKKYSIKRFRWDKELYKRKKSPWKDVGFAAHGANGFEMEKRPLGEGAERLAYRFNEINYNNETKMYKKVGKIMVAKNSILANEKETKEHFHSDFCRVQSKAYDLAEKFNHAVRTATRLKSVSDETRPPEIKFIMCHVYTYTDLETNEETAVLVERFLNGKFTKYNSNNGYVKRATDCVNNTRTIETVSGHVHLEEFLQAFSHWVYVESKNHMVVCDLQGVLNEEGRYPEFLLTDPAICTNSKGKDKNKEHRYGKTDMKLTGIRKFCHAHKCGLVCRGLGLPTLQSSLAANLDDRKPAAV
;
A
#
# COMPACT_ATOMS: atom_id res chain seq x y z
N MET A 1 -22.42 81.76 -1.05
CA MET A 1 -23.03 81.19 -2.26
C MET A 1 -22.93 79.67 -2.17
N ASP A 2 -23.44 79.07 -1.09
CA ASP A 2 -24.85 78.86 -0.72
C ASP A 2 -25.46 77.62 -1.38
N SER A 3 -25.44 76.52 -0.61
CA SER A 3 -26.59 75.67 -0.20
C SER A 3 -27.99 76.01 -0.75
N PRO A 4 -28.96 75.06 -0.77
CA PRO A 4 -29.30 74.16 0.36
C PRO A 4 -29.68 72.70 -0.04
N ALA A 5 -29.54 71.66 0.80
CA ALA A 5 -30.29 71.27 2.02
C ALA A 5 -31.83 71.35 1.83
N GLU A 6 -32.67 70.35 2.15
CA GLU A 6 -33.08 69.90 3.49
C GLU A 6 -34.34 68.97 3.29
N ARG A 7 -34.61 67.84 3.98
CA ARG A 7 -35.26 67.63 5.32
C ARG A 7 -35.46 66.09 5.52
N LYS A 8 -35.07 65.40 6.61
CA LYS A 8 -35.58 65.31 8.02
C LYS A 8 -37.04 64.79 8.13
N ARG A 9 -37.30 63.52 8.55
CA ARG A 9 -37.49 62.92 9.92
C ARG A 9 -38.92 63.16 10.53
N PRO A 10 -39.41 62.47 11.59
CA PRO A 10 -39.54 61.03 12.00
C PRO A 10 -40.98 60.77 12.59
N PRO A 11 -41.25 60.14 13.77
CA PRO A 11 -40.97 58.80 14.36
C PRO A 11 -42.26 58.01 14.74
N GLU A 12 -42.17 56.79 15.29
CA GLU A 12 -42.96 56.35 16.49
C GLU A 12 -42.47 55.00 17.07
N GLU A 13 -42.22 55.02 18.38
CA GLU A 13 -42.07 53.96 19.41
C GLU A 13 -42.95 54.45 20.60
N PRO A 14 -43.24 53.71 21.70
CA PRO A 14 -42.93 52.32 22.10
C PRO A 14 -44.14 51.59 22.77
N ILE A 15 -43.95 50.39 23.34
CA ILE A 15 -44.37 50.00 24.72
C ILE A 15 -43.79 48.60 25.04
N ASP A 16 -43.52 48.39 26.33
CA ASP A 16 -42.46 47.62 26.98
C ASP A 16 -42.99 46.42 27.79
N LEU A 17 -42.05 45.63 28.34
CA LEU A 17 -42.10 44.78 29.55
C LEU A 17 -42.46 43.28 29.43
N LEU A 18 -41.44 42.41 29.53
CA LEU A 18 -41.11 41.61 30.75
C LEU A 18 -40.09 40.48 30.48
N SER A 19 -38.96 40.54 31.20
CA SER A 19 -38.02 39.44 31.48
C SER A 19 -38.60 38.46 32.54
N PRO A 20 -38.16 37.18 32.67
CA PRO A 20 -36.85 36.87 33.26
C PRO A 20 -36.13 35.58 32.76
N SER A 21 -34.80 35.54 32.99
CA SER A 21 -33.94 34.32 33.09
C SER A 21 -33.90 33.91 34.60
N PRO A 22 -33.45 32.72 35.10
CA PRO A 22 -32.36 31.88 34.57
C PRO A 22 -32.38 30.35 34.91
N ALA A 23 -31.23 29.69 34.65
CA ALA A 23 -30.77 28.35 35.05
C ALA A 23 -31.18 27.18 34.13
N GLY A 24 -30.35 26.21 33.76
CA GLY A 24 -28.98 25.84 34.10
C GLY A 24 -28.76 24.38 33.67
N LEU A 25 -27.50 23.95 33.59
CA LEU A 25 -27.00 22.56 33.58
C LEU A 25 -26.86 21.77 32.25
N LYS A 26 -25.59 21.71 31.82
CA LYS A 26 -24.72 20.54 31.59
C LYS A 26 -25.11 19.47 30.56
N LEU A 27 -24.23 19.38 29.55
CA LEU A 27 -23.88 18.20 28.77
C LEU A 27 -23.69 16.93 29.62
N LYS A 28 -24.31 15.83 29.19
CA LYS A 28 -23.74 14.47 29.24
C LYS A 28 -24.19 13.64 28.02
N SER A 29 -23.20 13.00 27.42
CA SER A 29 -23.21 11.94 26.39
C SER A 29 -24.29 10.85 26.54
N PRO A 30 -24.76 10.22 25.45
CA PRO A 30 -25.36 8.89 25.51
C PRO A 30 -24.45 7.81 24.91
N ARG A 31 -24.40 6.71 25.67
CA ARG A 31 -23.90 5.39 25.30
C ARG A 31 -24.90 4.67 24.39
N ILE A 32 -24.32 3.72 23.66
CA ILE A 32 -24.89 2.61 22.90
C ILE A 32 -25.97 1.84 23.68
N SER A 33 -27.11 1.56 23.05
CA SER A 33 -27.85 0.29 23.19
C SER A 33 -29.01 0.18 22.17
N ASP A 34 -29.08 -1.00 21.55
CA ASP A 34 -30.23 -1.78 21.12
C ASP A 34 -31.15 -1.29 19.98
N SER A 35 -30.91 -1.90 18.82
CA SER A 35 -31.75 -1.96 17.64
C SER A 35 -32.92 -2.95 17.81
N SER A 36 -34.15 -2.44 17.76
CA SER A 36 -35.36 -3.20 17.43
C SER A 36 -35.81 -2.80 16.03
N ILE A 37 -35.81 -3.75 15.10
CA ILE A 37 -36.26 -3.58 13.71
C ILE A 37 -37.77 -3.82 13.63
N SER A 38 -38.51 -2.85 13.09
CA SER A 38 -39.93 -2.96 12.71
C SER A 38 -40.06 -3.37 11.24
N ILE A 39 -40.93 -4.36 11.00
CA ILE A 39 -41.34 -4.87 9.69
C ILE A 39 -42.23 -3.83 8.98
N ILE A 40 -41.97 -3.57 7.70
CA ILE A 40 -42.89 -2.85 6.80
C ILE A 40 -43.28 -3.80 5.68
N ASP A 41 -44.59 -4.07 5.59
CA ASP A 41 -45.27 -4.75 4.48
C ASP A 41 -45.18 -3.91 3.20
N LEU A 42 -44.90 -4.55 2.06
CA LEU A 42 -45.13 -3.98 0.74
C LEU A 42 -46.28 -4.73 0.07
N GLN A 43 -47.30 -3.96 -0.29
CA GLN A 43 -48.56 -4.36 -0.91
C GLN A 43 -48.38 -4.79 -2.36
N ASP A 44 -49.25 -5.73 -2.74
CA ASP A 44 -49.50 -6.23 -4.09
C ASP A 44 -49.92 -5.12 -5.07
N ASP A 45 -49.45 -5.22 -6.31
CA ASP A 45 -50.15 -4.66 -7.47
C ASP A 45 -50.12 -5.68 -8.62
N GLU A 46 -51.29 -6.25 -8.91
CA GLU A 46 -51.60 -7.07 -10.08
C GLU A 46 -52.02 -6.17 -11.28
N ASN A 47 -51.36 -6.32 -12.43
CA ASN A 47 -51.97 -6.64 -13.74
C ASN A 47 -51.05 -6.27 -14.92
N SER A 48 -50.70 -7.27 -15.75
CA SER A 48 -51.21 -7.35 -17.13
C SER A 48 -50.67 -8.60 -17.83
N THR A 49 -51.59 -9.32 -18.46
CA THR A 49 -51.41 -10.53 -19.24
C THR A 49 -50.96 -10.21 -20.67
N THR A 50 -50.10 -11.06 -21.24
CA THR A 50 -50.16 -11.49 -22.65
C THR A 50 -49.31 -12.75 -22.85
N GLU A 51 -49.83 -13.65 -23.69
CA GLU A 51 -49.43 -15.06 -23.84
C GLU A 51 -48.19 -15.29 -24.73
N ALA A 52 -47.48 -16.36 -24.38
CA ALA A 52 -46.78 -17.33 -25.24
C ALA A 52 -45.57 -16.90 -26.08
N ASP A 53 -44.38 -17.38 -25.67
CA ASP A 53 -43.65 -18.34 -26.51
C ASP A 53 -42.88 -19.36 -25.64
N LYS A 54 -42.96 -20.64 -26.04
CA LYS A 54 -42.37 -21.79 -25.35
C LYS A 54 -40.98 -22.03 -25.90
N SER A 55 -39.94 -21.68 -25.13
CA SER A 55 -38.64 -22.35 -25.23
C SER A 55 -38.30 -22.93 -23.87
N GLN A 56 -38.16 -24.26 -23.81
CA GLN A 56 -37.62 -24.97 -22.66
C GLN A 56 -36.12 -24.74 -22.63
N ASP A 57 -35.67 -23.67 -21.99
CA ASP A 57 -34.30 -23.59 -21.51
C ASP A 57 -34.27 -24.15 -20.08
N GLU A 58 -33.68 -25.34 -19.94
CA GLU A 58 -33.41 -25.98 -18.65
C GLU A 58 -32.50 -25.07 -17.81
N VAL A 59 -33.06 -24.40 -16.80
CA VAL A 59 -32.28 -23.61 -15.83
C VAL A 59 -31.51 -24.57 -14.92
N GLN A 60 -30.26 -24.85 -15.29
CA GLN A 60 -29.28 -25.48 -14.43
C GLN A 60 -28.85 -24.45 -13.36
N ILE A 61 -29.39 -24.56 -12.14
CA ILE A 61 -29.01 -23.69 -11.01
C ILE A 61 -27.63 -24.14 -10.49
N VAL A 62 -26.58 -23.68 -11.16
CA VAL A 62 -25.20 -23.73 -10.64
C VAL A 62 -25.01 -22.46 -9.79
N LYS A 63 -24.60 -22.59 -8.52
CA LYS A 63 -24.22 -21.40 -7.72
C LYS A 63 -23.00 -20.74 -8.36
N ARG A 64 -23.20 -19.54 -8.93
CA ARG A 64 -22.18 -18.66 -9.49
C ARG A 64 -21.86 -17.56 -8.48
N VAL A 65 -20.60 -17.20 -8.36
CA VAL A 65 -20.19 -16.00 -7.61
C VAL A 65 -19.97 -14.90 -8.66
N HIS A 66 -20.91 -13.97 -8.75
CA HIS A 66 -20.83 -12.78 -9.60
C HIS A 66 -20.24 -11.60 -8.80
N PHE A 67 -19.41 -10.79 -9.44
CA PHE A 67 -18.72 -9.67 -8.79
C PHE A 67 -19.52 -8.36 -8.79
N ASP A 68 -20.64 -8.28 -9.53
CA ASP A 68 -21.40 -7.04 -9.71
C ASP A 68 -22.44 -6.75 -8.59
N ASP A 69 -22.66 -7.70 -7.66
CA ASP A 69 -23.66 -7.58 -6.57
C ASP A 69 -23.03 -7.66 -5.16
N ILE A 70 -21.99 -6.86 -4.88
CA ILE A 70 -21.44 -6.74 -3.51
C ILE A 70 -22.15 -5.61 -2.75
N GLU A 71 -23.41 -5.82 -2.36
CA GLU A 71 -23.82 -5.38 -1.03
C GLU A 71 -23.22 -6.36 -0.02
N HIS A 72 -22.45 -5.85 0.94
CA HIS A 72 -21.72 -6.67 1.91
C HIS A 72 -22.69 -7.37 2.88
N GLU A 73 -23.31 -8.47 2.46
CA GLU A 73 -23.76 -9.51 3.37
C GLU A 73 -22.69 -10.60 3.44
N VAL A 74 -21.88 -10.55 4.50
CA VAL A 74 -21.05 -11.67 4.92
C VAL A 74 -21.97 -12.86 5.18
N TYR A 75 -22.03 -13.82 4.25
CA TYR A 75 -22.73 -15.08 4.47
C TYR A 75 -22.01 -15.89 5.55
N TYR A 76 -22.36 -15.64 6.80
CA TYR A 76 -22.04 -16.53 7.89
C TYR A 76 -22.78 -17.85 7.67
N PHE A 77 -22.04 -18.94 7.46
CA PHE A 77 -22.57 -20.27 7.70
C PHE A 77 -22.98 -20.35 9.17
N LYS A 78 -24.28 -20.38 9.45
CA LYS A 78 -24.76 -20.70 10.80
C LYS A 78 -24.36 -22.15 11.10
N PRO A 79 -23.54 -22.43 12.13
CA PRO A 79 -23.33 -23.80 12.57
C PRO A 79 -24.66 -24.32 13.13
N TYR A 80 -25.12 -25.47 12.66
CA TYR A 80 -26.22 -26.17 13.33
C TYR A 80 -25.72 -26.77 14.66
N PRO A 81 -26.53 -26.73 15.72
CA PRO A 81 -26.17 -27.36 16.99
C PRO A 81 -26.07 -28.88 16.79
N VAL A 82 -24.98 -29.47 17.27
CA VAL A 82 -24.88 -30.91 17.47
C VAL A 82 -25.62 -31.23 18.76
N GLU A 83 -26.87 -31.67 18.65
CA GLU A 83 -27.54 -32.35 19.77
C GLU A 83 -26.96 -33.77 19.86
N LEU A 84 -26.21 -34.02 20.94
CA LEU A 84 -25.80 -35.34 21.37
C LEU A 84 -27.02 -35.99 22.03
N ASP A 85 -27.70 -36.89 21.31
CA ASP A 85 -28.75 -37.73 21.88
C ASP A 85 -28.13 -38.87 22.71
N ASP A 86 -28.11 -38.67 24.03
CA ASP A 86 -28.08 -39.77 24.99
C ASP A 86 -29.51 -40.31 25.20
N GLU A 87 -29.64 -41.63 25.19
CA GLU A 87 -30.88 -42.39 25.34
C GLU A 87 -31.68 -42.00 26.60
N ILE A 88 -33.01 -41.84 26.47
CA ILE A 88 -34.06 -42.38 27.36
C ILE A 88 -35.42 -42.28 26.65
N ALA A 89 -36.13 -43.42 26.62
CA ALA A 89 -37.44 -43.59 26.01
C ALA A 89 -38.57 -42.86 26.77
N SER A 90 -39.49 -42.21 26.04
CA SER A 90 -40.89 -42.05 26.45
C SER A 90 -41.81 -41.91 25.22
N PRO A 91 -43.07 -42.42 25.27
CA PRO A 91 -43.87 -42.67 24.08
C PRO A 91 -45.04 -41.70 24.00
N GLU A 92 -44.89 -40.55 23.32
CA GLU A 92 -46.04 -39.74 22.91
C GLU A 92 -45.66 -38.73 21.82
N LYS A 93 -45.86 -39.13 20.56
CA LYS A 93 -46.17 -38.24 19.42
C LYS A 93 -46.57 -39.06 18.19
N ALA A 94 -47.80 -39.54 18.21
CA ALA A 94 -48.50 -40.02 17.03
C ALA A 94 -49.00 -38.82 16.21
N SER A 95 -48.12 -38.23 15.38
CA SER A 95 -48.53 -37.31 14.29
C SER A 95 -47.35 -37.02 13.35
N SER A 96 -46.83 -38.04 12.67
CA SER A 96 -46.05 -37.91 11.43
C SER A 96 -45.81 -39.29 10.78
N LYS A 97 -46.84 -40.15 10.72
CA LYS A 97 -46.80 -41.40 9.95
C LYS A 97 -47.23 -41.13 8.50
N ARG A 98 -46.51 -40.28 7.76
CA ARG A 98 -46.60 -40.18 6.28
C ARG A 98 -45.29 -39.80 5.56
N THR A 99 -44.15 -39.91 6.24
CA THR A 99 -42.80 -39.70 5.62
C THR A 99 -41.90 -40.95 5.68
N ALA A 100 -42.46 -42.08 6.11
CA ALA A 100 -41.77 -43.36 6.17
C ALA A 100 -42.27 -44.25 5.02
N GLU A 101 -41.74 -44.05 3.80
CA GLU A 101 -41.64 -45.10 2.75
C GLU A 101 -40.99 -44.63 1.42
N TYR A 102 -39.95 -43.79 1.46
CA TYR A 102 -38.97 -43.76 0.37
C TYR A 102 -37.64 -44.29 0.90
N THR A 103 -37.52 -45.62 0.92
CA THR A 103 -36.27 -46.30 1.24
C THR A 103 -35.36 -46.21 0.03
N VAL A 104 -34.71 -45.05 -0.16
CA VAL A 104 -33.67 -44.91 -1.16
C VAL A 104 -32.48 -45.76 -0.70
N LEU A 105 -32.24 -46.83 -1.44
CA LEU A 105 -31.13 -47.74 -1.21
C LEU A 105 -29.89 -47.14 -1.86
N SER A 106 -28.74 -47.34 -1.26
CA SER A 106 -27.48 -46.94 -1.87
C SER A 106 -26.70 -48.19 -2.21
N SER A 107 -26.23 -48.28 -3.45
CA SER A 107 -25.24 -49.29 -3.83
C SER A 107 -24.01 -49.17 -2.93
N GLN A 108 -23.21 -50.23 -2.84
CA GLN A 108 -21.96 -50.19 -2.07
C GLN A 108 -21.08 -49.02 -2.54
N HIS A 109 -20.93 -48.86 -3.85
CA HIS A 109 -20.22 -47.73 -4.45
C HIS A 109 -20.82 -46.37 -4.09
N GLY A 110 -22.15 -46.20 -4.14
CA GLY A 110 -22.82 -44.95 -3.76
C GLY A 110 -22.64 -44.60 -2.28
N ARG A 111 -22.73 -45.59 -1.39
CA ARG A 111 -22.45 -45.42 0.05
C ARG A 111 -21.03 -44.98 0.30
N ASP A 112 -20.07 -45.68 -0.30
CA ASP A 112 -18.65 -45.40 -0.15
C ASP A 112 -18.32 -43.99 -0.70
N ARG A 113 -18.95 -43.58 -1.80
CA ARG A 113 -18.76 -42.24 -2.37
C ARG A 113 -19.34 -41.13 -1.52
N ARG A 114 -20.48 -41.33 -0.86
CA ARG A 114 -21.01 -40.35 0.11
C ARG A 114 -20.12 -40.23 1.34
N LEU A 115 -19.69 -41.36 1.91
CA LEU A 115 -18.81 -41.37 3.09
C LEU A 115 -17.47 -40.70 2.80
N LEU A 116 -16.87 -40.98 1.62
CA LEU A 116 -15.63 -40.34 1.17
C LEU A 116 -15.75 -38.83 0.93
N ARG A 117 -16.97 -38.30 0.80
CA ARG A 117 -17.25 -36.92 0.38
C ARG A 117 -18.02 -36.11 1.42
N ASN A 118 -18.23 -36.70 2.60
CA ASN A 118 -19.02 -36.14 3.69
C ASN A 118 -20.44 -35.68 3.25
N ILE A 119 -21.07 -36.42 2.34
CA ILE A 119 -22.42 -36.13 1.84
C ILE A 119 -23.44 -36.89 2.68
N ASP A 120 -24.40 -36.18 3.30
CA ASP A 120 -25.41 -36.82 4.14
C ASP A 120 -26.43 -37.63 3.30
N LYS A 121 -26.92 -38.73 3.87
CA LYS A 121 -27.98 -39.54 3.25
C LYS A 121 -29.32 -38.81 3.22
N THR A 122 -29.54 -37.86 4.13
CA THR A 122 -30.70 -36.96 4.16
C THR A 122 -30.72 -36.04 2.93
N ASP A 123 -29.55 -35.56 2.49
CA ASP A 123 -29.42 -34.75 1.26
C ASP A 123 -29.80 -35.54 0.00
N LEU A 124 -29.49 -36.85 -0.07
CA LEU A 124 -29.97 -37.69 -1.19
C LEU A 124 -31.50 -37.76 -1.25
N LYS A 125 -32.17 -37.85 -0.09
CA LYS A 125 -33.63 -37.86 -0.04
C LYS A 125 -34.21 -36.51 -0.44
N ALA A 126 -33.59 -35.42 0.00
CA ALA A 126 -33.96 -34.07 -0.41
C ALA A 126 -33.73 -33.86 -1.91
N ALA A 127 -32.63 -34.38 -2.47
CA ALA A 127 -32.31 -34.27 -3.90
C ALA A 127 -33.29 -35.04 -4.80
N ILE A 128 -33.74 -36.22 -4.39
CA ILE A 128 -34.76 -36.97 -5.16
C ILE A 128 -36.13 -36.27 -5.08
N LYS A 129 -36.42 -35.59 -3.96
CA LYS A 129 -37.72 -34.94 -3.73
C LYS A 129 -37.81 -33.53 -4.32
N TYR A 130 -36.73 -32.77 -4.28
CA TYR A 130 -36.70 -31.34 -4.59
C TYR A 130 -35.59 -30.95 -5.58
N GLY A 131 -34.70 -31.86 -5.97
CA GLY A 131 -33.60 -31.60 -6.88
C GLY A 131 -33.99 -31.62 -8.36
N VAL A 132 -33.13 -31.01 -9.19
CA VAL A 132 -33.30 -30.98 -10.65
C VAL A 132 -32.93 -32.34 -11.23
N LYS A 133 -33.89 -32.99 -11.89
CA LYS A 133 -33.75 -34.33 -12.49
C LYS A 133 -33.46 -34.25 -13.98
N THR A 134 -32.35 -34.81 -14.43
CA THR A 134 -31.92 -34.89 -15.84
C THR A 134 -31.47 -36.32 -16.20
N PRO A 135 -31.48 -36.72 -17.48
CA PRO A 135 -30.92 -38.01 -17.90
C PRO A 135 -29.41 -38.09 -17.59
N ALA A 136 -28.94 -39.22 -17.05
CA ALA A 136 -27.52 -39.49 -16.84
C ALA A 136 -26.97 -40.46 -17.90
N ASN A 137 -25.64 -40.49 -18.05
CA ASN A 137 -24.98 -41.48 -18.90
C ASN A 137 -25.41 -42.91 -18.52
N PRO A 138 -25.83 -43.74 -19.49
CA PRO A 138 -26.31 -45.09 -19.21
C PRO A 138 -25.21 -45.95 -18.58
N GLY A 139 -25.62 -47.00 -17.88
CA GLY A 139 -24.70 -47.97 -17.31
C GLY A 139 -23.87 -48.69 -18.36
N ARG A 140 -22.81 -49.38 -17.92
CA ARG A 140 -21.98 -50.22 -18.80
C ARG A 140 -22.78 -51.34 -19.50
N ASP A 141 -23.93 -51.68 -18.93
CA ASP A 141 -24.93 -52.62 -19.40
C ASP A 141 -26.03 -51.96 -20.27
N GLY A 142 -25.91 -50.66 -20.58
CA GLY A 142 -26.91 -49.89 -21.33
C GLY A 142 -28.12 -49.43 -20.51
N SER A 143 -28.15 -49.68 -19.19
CA SER A 143 -29.27 -49.30 -18.33
C SER A 143 -29.42 -47.77 -18.23
N SER A 144 -30.64 -47.26 -18.41
CA SER A 144 -30.94 -45.83 -18.21
C SER A 144 -30.71 -45.42 -16.76
N ARG A 145 -30.17 -44.23 -16.55
CA ARG A 145 -29.86 -43.67 -15.23
C ARG A 145 -30.37 -42.23 -15.13
N TRP A 146 -30.61 -41.78 -13.91
CA TRP A 146 -31.07 -40.42 -13.64
C TRP A 146 -30.04 -39.64 -12.84
N LYS A 147 -29.82 -38.38 -13.21
CA LYS A 147 -29.00 -37.41 -12.49
C LYS A 147 -29.94 -36.49 -11.71
N PHE A 148 -29.76 -36.39 -10.40
CA PHE A 148 -30.44 -35.44 -9.53
C PHE A 148 -29.41 -34.43 -9.01
N THR A 149 -29.67 -33.13 -9.16
CA THR A 149 -28.79 -32.06 -8.66
C THR A 149 -29.53 -31.25 -7.60
N TYR A 150 -28.95 -31.13 -6.41
CA TYR A 150 -29.55 -30.43 -5.28
C TYR A 150 -28.47 -29.89 -4.35
N ASN A 151 -28.52 -28.59 -4.02
CA ASN A 151 -27.52 -27.91 -3.18
C ASN A 151 -26.06 -28.17 -3.61
N ASN A 152 -25.77 -28.08 -4.91
CA ASN A 152 -24.46 -28.41 -5.50
C ASN A 152 -24.00 -29.85 -5.28
N VAL A 153 -24.90 -30.79 -4.98
CA VAL A 153 -24.59 -32.22 -4.95
C VAL A 153 -25.37 -32.93 -6.04
N VAL A 154 -24.65 -33.69 -6.85
CA VAL A 154 -25.17 -34.53 -7.89
C VAL A 154 -25.27 -35.97 -7.39
N TYR A 155 -26.43 -36.59 -7.56
CA TYR A 155 -26.68 -37.99 -7.29
C TYR A 155 -27.08 -38.69 -8.59
N ILE A 156 -26.41 -39.79 -8.91
CA ILE A 156 -26.78 -40.68 -10.01
C ILE A 156 -27.54 -41.86 -9.43
N THR A 157 -28.76 -42.07 -9.89
CA THR A 157 -29.59 -43.20 -9.51
C THR A 157 -29.84 -44.12 -10.71
N ASP A 158 -30.30 -45.33 -10.41
CA ASP A 158 -30.79 -46.28 -11.40
C ASP A 158 -32.05 -45.78 -12.10
N SER A 159 -32.53 -46.52 -13.10
CA SER A 159 -33.74 -46.17 -13.87
C SER A 159 -34.98 -45.98 -13.00
N THR A 160 -35.03 -46.65 -11.84
CA THR A 160 -36.16 -46.60 -10.90
C THR A 160 -36.11 -45.40 -9.94
N CYS A 161 -35.00 -44.65 -9.91
CA CYS A 161 -34.71 -43.60 -8.92
C CYS A 161 -34.71 -44.09 -7.46
N ARG A 162 -34.70 -45.41 -7.21
CA ARG A 162 -34.77 -46.00 -5.87
C ARG A 162 -33.39 -46.44 -5.36
N GLN A 163 -32.41 -46.55 -6.24
CA GLN A 163 -31.05 -46.92 -5.88
C GLN A 163 -30.03 -45.88 -6.31
N GLU A 164 -29.26 -45.32 -5.37
CA GLU A 164 -28.09 -44.49 -5.65
C GLU A 164 -26.94 -45.37 -6.17
N ILE A 165 -26.43 -44.98 -7.34
CA ILE A 165 -25.25 -45.55 -7.98
C ILE A 165 -23.99 -44.81 -7.54
N THR A 166 -23.98 -43.48 -7.60
CA THR A 166 -22.85 -42.64 -7.17
C THR A 166 -23.34 -41.23 -6.85
N SER A 167 -22.54 -40.45 -6.13
CA SER A 167 -22.85 -39.05 -5.81
C SER A 167 -21.60 -38.21 -5.69
N TYR A 168 -21.62 -36.97 -6.18
CA TYR A 168 -20.48 -36.05 -6.23
C TYR A 168 -20.93 -34.60 -6.06
N VAL A 169 -20.10 -33.75 -5.45
CA VAL A 169 -20.35 -32.31 -5.36
C VAL A 169 -20.03 -31.67 -6.71
N GLU A 170 -20.95 -30.87 -7.25
CA GLU A 170 -20.71 -29.95 -8.34
C GLU A 170 -19.93 -28.77 -7.78
N ALA A 171 -18.69 -28.61 -8.26
CA ALA A 171 -17.77 -27.66 -7.67
C ALA A 171 -18.24 -26.22 -7.91
N ILE A 172 -18.02 -25.34 -6.92
CA ILE A 172 -18.26 -23.90 -7.06
C ILE A 172 -17.47 -23.41 -8.29
N GLN A 173 -18.16 -22.71 -9.19
CA GLN A 173 -17.52 -22.07 -10.33
C GLN A 173 -17.13 -20.66 -9.93
N ILE A 174 -15.83 -20.46 -9.69
CA ILE A 174 -15.26 -19.12 -9.49
C ILE A 174 -15.15 -18.47 -10.87
N GLU A 175 -15.81 -17.34 -11.06
CA GLU A 175 -15.73 -16.58 -12.30
C GLU A 175 -14.42 -15.82 -12.40
N ARG A 176 -13.95 -15.62 -13.62
CA ARG A 176 -12.77 -14.79 -13.88
C ARG A 176 -13.17 -13.32 -13.71
N HIS A 177 -12.27 -12.54 -13.14
CA HIS A 177 -12.41 -11.09 -13.09
C HIS A 177 -12.26 -10.50 -14.50
N PRO A 178 -13.15 -9.60 -14.96
CA PRO A 178 -12.98 -8.88 -16.21
C PRO A 178 -11.68 -8.06 -16.22
N ILE A 179 -10.84 -8.20 -17.25
CA ILE A 179 -9.57 -7.46 -17.34
C ILE A 179 -9.71 -6.33 -18.38
N SER A 180 -9.71 -5.10 -17.90
CA SER A 180 -9.68 -3.91 -18.75
C SER A 180 -8.27 -3.67 -19.32
N ASN A 181 -8.16 -2.88 -20.39
CA ASN A 181 -6.85 -2.48 -20.93
C ASN A 181 -5.99 -1.75 -19.88
N ALA A 182 -6.61 -0.89 -19.07
CA ALA A 182 -5.89 -0.16 -18.02
C ALA A 182 -5.29 -1.09 -16.94
N LEU A 183 -6.03 -2.14 -16.56
CA LEU A 183 -5.52 -3.18 -15.65
C LEU A 183 -4.36 -3.96 -16.28
N MET A 184 -4.46 -4.30 -17.57
CA MET A 184 -3.40 -4.99 -18.29
C MET A 184 -2.14 -4.12 -18.45
N ASP A 185 -2.28 -2.84 -18.75
CA ASP A 185 -1.17 -1.90 -18.84
C ASP A 185 -0.47 -1.76 -17.49
N ARG A 186 -1.24 -1.68 -16.40
CA ARG A 186 -0.71 -1.68 -15.03
C ARG A 186 0.02 -2.98 -14.70
N HIS A 187 -0.53 -4.14 -15.05
CA HIS A 187 0.12 -5.43 -14.87
C HIS A 187 1.49 -5.46 -15.56
N ASN A 188 1.54 -5.05 -16.82
CA ASN A 188 2.78 -5.00 -17.61
C ASN A 188 3.80 -4.02 -17.02
N GLU A 189 3.34 -2.89 -16.50
CA GLU A 189 4.20 -1.90 -15.86
C GLU A 189 4.80 -2.43 -14.54
N VAL A 190 4.00 -3.06 -13.67
CA VAL A 190 4.51 -3.70 -12.45
C VAL A 190 5.50 -4.82 -12.79
N LYS A 191 5.21 -5.60 -13.83
CA LYS A 191 6.13 -6.64 -14.32
C LYS A 191 7.46 -6.06 -14.83
N ARG A 192 7.41 -4.93 -15.53
CA ARG A 192 8.62 -4.17 -15.93
C ARG A 192 9.39 -3.69 -14.70
N ILE A 193 8.72 -3.09 -13.72
CA ILE A 193 9.33 -2.60 -12.48
C ILE A 193 10.00 -3.74 -11.70
N LEU A 194 9.34 -4.89 -11.55
CA LEU A 194 9.92 -6.06 -10.87
C LEU A 194 11.25 -6.48 -11.52
N ASN A 195 11.36 -6.40 -12.84
CA ASN A 195 12.56 -6.76 -13.58
C ASN A 195 13.64 -5.67 -13.55
N ASP A 196 13.27 -4.43 -13.85
CA ASP A 196 14.21 -3.33 -14.00
C ASP A 196 14.67 -2.76 -12.66
N GLN A 197 13.80 -2.79 -11.65
CA GLN A 197 13.95 -2.13 -10.34
C GLN A 197 13.47 -3.05 -9.20
N PRO A 198 14.09 -4.25 -9.03
CA PRO A 198 13.68 -5.24 -8.04
C PRO A 198 13.70 -4.71 -6.60
N GLU A 199 14.50 -3.68 -6.31
CA GLU A 199 14.55 -3.01 -5.01
C GLU A 199 13.23 -2.32 -4.61
N LEU A 200 12.35 -1.99 -5.56
CA LEU A 200 11.03 -1.43 -5.25
C LEU A 200 10.04 -2.48 -4.75
N CYS A 201 10.33 -3.76 -4.94
CA CYS A 201 9.50 -4.85 -4.44
C CYS A 201 9.40 -4.77 -2.91
N THR A 202 8.18 -4.82 -2.38
CA THR A 202 7.94 -4.83 -0.92
C THR A 202 7.79 -6.25 -0.37
N GLY A 203 7.42 -7.21 -1.22
CA GLY A 203 7.29 -8.61 -0.84
C GLY A 203 7.17 -9.55 -2.03
N HIS A 204 7.72 -10.75 -1.87
CA HIS A 204 7.60 -11.84 -2.82
C HIS A 204 7.08 -13.08 -2.10
N ALA A 205 5.89 -13.55 -2.50
CA ALA A 205 5.30 -14.78 -2.01
C ALA A 205 5.63 -15.96 -2.93
N TYR A 206 6.18 -17.02 -2.35
CA TYR A 206 6.50 -18.29 -2.98
C TYR A 206 5.47 -19.30 -2.47
N ILE A 207 4.58 -19.77 -3.34
CA ILE A 207 3.48 -20.65 -2.96
C ILE A 207 3.75 -22.03 -3.55
N VAL A 208 4.01 -23.00 -2.69
CA VAL A 208 4.11 -24.41 -3.06
C VAL A 208 2.76 -25.07 -2.84
N VAL A 209 2.15 -25.55 -3.92
CA VAL A 209 0.87 -26.25 -3.90
C VAL A 209 1.14 -27.73 -4.14
N ASP A 210 0.79 -28.59 -3.18
CA ASP A 210 0.82 -30.02 -3.38
C ASP A 210 -0.12 -30.43 -4.53
N GLN A 211 0.45 -31.13 -5.50
CA GLN A 211 -0.22 -31.72 -6.65
C GLN A 211 0.01 -33.23 -6.70
N SER A 212 0.27 -33.86 -5.56
CA SER A 212 0.36 -35.32 -5.41
C SER A 212 -0.96 -36.03 -5.66
N GLY A 213 -0.93 -37.34 -5.87
CA GLY A 213 -2.14 -38.12 -6.12
C GLY A 213 -3.21 -38.04 -5.02
N SER A 214 -2.82 -37.85 -3.75
CA SER A 214 -3.73 -37.74 -2.59
C SER A 214 -4.58 -36.47 -2.64
N MET A 215 -4.09 -35.41 -3.29
CA MET A 215 -4.83 -34.16 -3.49
C MET A 215 -6.06 -34.30 -4.42
N ARG A 216 -6.28 -35.47 -5.04
CA ARG A 216 -7.52 -35.79 -5.80
C ARG A 216 -8.72 -36.10 -4.92
N ASN A 217 -8.54 -36.24 -3.61
CA ASN A 217 -9.63 -36.55 -2.70
C ASN A 217 -10.69 -35.43 -2.75
N SER A 218 -11.96 -35.82 -2.93
CA SER A 218 -13.12 -34.92 -3.01
C SER A 218 -13.79 -34.74 -1.64
N ASP A 219 -13.00 -34.46 -0.60
CA ASP A 219 -13.46 -34.42 0.80
C ASP A 219 -13.47 -33.02 1.41
N VAL A 220 -13.22 -31.98 0.61
CA VAL A 220 -13.39 -30.58 0.98
C VAL A 220 -14.73 -30.08 0.43
N ASN A 221 -15.58 -29.57 1.32
CA ASN A 221 -16.92 -29.10 0.96
C ASN A 221 -16.86 -27.95 -0.07
N GLY A 222 -17.74 -28.02 -1.09
CA GLY A 222 -17.86 -26.99 -2.14
C GLY A 222 -16.84 -27.07 -3.29
N PHE A 223 -15.84 -27.96 -3.19
CA PHE A 223 -14.79 -28.11 -4.20
C PHE A 223 -14.74 -29.52 -4.80
N ARG A 224 -14.11 -29.62 -5.98
CA ARG A 224 -14.02 -30.89 -6.74
C ARG A 224 -13.08 -31.88 -6.06
N ASP A 225 -11.96 -31.36 -5.60
CA ASP A 225 -10.85 -32.06 -4.99
C ASP A 225 -10.06 -31.07 -4.10
N ARG A 226 -9.19 -31.57 -3.21
CA ARG A 226 -8.37 -30.73 -2.33
C ARG A 226 -7.53 -29.71 -3.10
N SER A 227 -7.02 -30.08 -4.27
CA SER A 227 -6.29 -29.14 -5.13
C SER A 227 -7.16 -28.00 -5.63
N HIS A 228 -8.40 -28.28 -6.05
CA HIS A 228 -9.34 -27.24 -6.46
C HIS A 228 -9.65 -26.31 -5.29
N ALA A 229 -9.82 -26.85 -4.08
CA ALA A 229 -9.97 -26.04 -2.88
C ALA A 229 -8.75 -25.14 -2.63
N SER A 230 -7.52 -25.67 -2.71
CA SER A 230 -6.30 -24.89 -2.52
C SER A 230 -6.20 -23.69 -3.48
N TYR A 231 -6.45 -23.89 -4.78
CA TYR A 231 -6.43 -22.79 -5.75
C TYR A 231 -7.60 -21.83 -5.60
N GLY A 232 -8.81 -22.33 -5.31
CA GLY A 232 -10.00 -21.51 -5.18
C GLY A 232 -9.94 -20.57 -3.98
N VAL A 233 -9.59 -21.11 -2.80
CA VAL A 233 -9.39 -20.33 -1.57
C VAL A 233 -8.22 -19.35 -1.73
N MET A 234 -7.11 -19.78 -2.34
CA MET A 234 -6.00 -18.87 -2.62
C MET A 234 -6.41 -17.72 -3.58
N ALA A 235 -7.22 -17.98 -4.61
CA ALA A 235 -7.69 -16.91 -5.48
C ALA A 235 -8.59 -15.92 -4.71
N LEU A 236 -9.55 -16.42 -3.92
CA LEU A 236 -10.54 -15.59 -3.24
C LEU A 236 -9.97 -14.86 -2.01
N ASP A 237 -9.36 -15.57 -1.08
CA ASP A 237 -8.99 -15.04 0.25
C ASP A 237 -7.56 -14.50 0.29
N PHE A 238 -6.64 -15.10 -0.48
CA PHE A 238 -5.28 -14.56 -0.56
C PHE A 238 -5.21 -13.39 -1.53
N VAL A 239 -5.76 -13.51 -2.75
CA VAL A 239 -5.66 -12.46 -3.77
C VAL A 239 -6.84 -11.48 -3.75
N ALA A 240 -8.08 -11.94 -3.95
CA ALA A 240 -9.21 -11.02 -4.17
C ALA A 240 -9.55 -10.15 -2.94
N GLU A 241 -9.55 -10.70 -1.73
CA GLU A 241 -9.75 -9.94 -0.47
C GLU A 241 -8.70 -8.82 -0.31
N GLN A 242 -7.46 -9.11 -0.70
CA GLN A 242 -6.37 -8.13 -0.65
C GLN A 242 -6.49 -7.08 -1.74
N LEU A 243 -7.09 -7.38 -2.89
CA LEU A 243 -7.27 -6.41 -3.98
C LEU A 243 -8.50 -5.52 -3.75
N SER A 244 -9.59 -6.06 -3.20
CA SER A 244 -10.82 -5.30 -2.94
C SER A 244 -10.63 -4.23 -1.86
N THR A 245 -9.70 -4.45 -0.94
CA THR A 245 -9.34 -3.50 0.13
C THR A 245 -8.27 -2.49 -0.30
N ARG A 246 -7.65 -2.67 -1.48
CA ARG A 246 -6.61 -1.78 -1.99
C ARG A 246 -7.23 -0.59 -2.72
N ASN A 247 -6.59 0.55 -2.53
CA ASN A 247 -6.81 1.69 -3.39
C ASN A 247 -6.17 1.40 -4.77
N GLU A 248 -7.00 1.24 -5.82
CA GLU A 248 -6.53 0.90 -7.17
C GLU A 248 -5.48 1.89 -7.71
N ASP A 249 -5.51 3.11 -7.20
CA ASP A 249 -4.62 4.19 -7.55
C ASP A 249 -3.20 4.08 -6.98
N GLU A 250 -2.96 3.27 -5.95
CA GLU A 250 -1.67 3.17 -5.27
C GLU A 250 -0.77 2.13 -5.92
N LEU A 251 0.47 2.47 -6.27
CA LEU A 251 1.41 1.49 -6.81
C LEU A 251 1.98 0.62 -5.69
N LEU A 252 1.63 -0.66 -5.71
CA LEU A 252 2.19 -1.67 -4.84
C LEU A 252 2.92 -2.70 -5.70
N VAL A 253 4.23 -2.82 -5.48
CA VAL A 253 5.09 -3.74 -6.22
C VAL A 253 5.29 -4.98 -5.35
N GLU A 254 4.40 -5.95 -5.52
CA GLU A 254 4.45 -7.25 -4.88
C GLU A 254 4.39 -8.32 -5.95
N SER A 255 5.03 -9.46 -5.70
CA SER A 255 5.07 -10.56 -6.66
C SER A 255 4.75 -11.90 -6.02
N VAL A 256 4.23 -12.81 -6.84
CA VAL A 256 3.89 -14.18 -6.46
C VAL A 256 4.52 -15.16 -7.44
N THR A 257 5.22 -16.16 -6.91
CA THR A 257 5.67 -17.33 -7.64
C THR A 257 4.91 -18.55 -7.15
N VAL A 258 4.29 -19.30 -8.05
CA VAL A 258 3.54 -20.52 -7.73
C VAL A 258 4.29 -21.73 -8.28
N ILE A 259 4.46 -22.72 -7.41
CA ILE A 259 5.17 -23.98 -7.68
C ILE A 259 4.20 -25.13 -7.42
N GLU A 260 4.04 -26.01 -8.40
CA GLU A 260 3.31 -27.27 -8.20
C GLU A 260 4.30 -28.35 -7.74
N MET A 261 4.04 -28.92 -6.56
CA MET A 261 4.84 -29.99 -5.99
C MET A 261 4.33 -31.36 -6.45
N ARG A 262 5.21 -32.13 -7.08
CA ARG A 262 4.98 -33.54 -7.43
C ARG A 262 6.21 -34.36 -7.01
N ASN A 263 6.72 -35.22 -7.90
CA ASN A 263 8.02 -35.86 -7.71
C ASN A 263 9.15 -34.81 -7.65
N GLU A 264 8.97 -33.71 -8.37
CA GLU A 264 9.83 -32.53 -8.43
C GLU A 264 8.98 -31.28 -8.25
N GLY A 265 9.59 -30.13 -8.00
CA GLY A 265 8.92 -28.83 -8.03
C GLY A 265 8.88 -28.26 -9.45
N GLU A 266 7.71 -27.79 -9.90
CA GLU A 266 7.54 -27.15 -11.20
C GLU A 266 7.03 -25.71 -11.04
N ILE A 267 7.76 -24.72 -11.54
CA ILE A 267 7.31 -23.32 -11.54
C ILE A 267 6.20 -23.16 -12.57
N VAL A 268 4.99 -22.84 -12.13
CA VAL A 268 3.83 -22.65 -13.03
C VAL A 268 3.48 -21.19 -13.24
N LEU A 269 3.80 -20.34 -12.28
CA LEU A 269 3.72 -18.89 -12.38
C LEU A 269 4.99 -18.32 -11.77
N GLU A 270 5.84 -17.69 -12.56
CA GLU A 270 7.06 -17.07 -12.06
C GLU A 270 6.84 -15.57 -11.88
N ARG A 271 7.07 -15.06 -10.66
CA ARG A 271 7.16 -13.63 -10.33
C ARG A 271 6.04 -12.76 -10.93
N GLN A 272 4.80 -13.24 -10.82
CA GLN A 272 3.63 -12.52 -11.33
C GLN A 272 3.27 -11.36 -10.40
N PRO A 273 2.92 -10.17 -10.92
CA PRO A 273 2.33 -9.09 -10.13
C PRO A 273 1.15 -9.59 -9.29
N PHE A 274 1.03 -9.06 -8.07
CA PHE A 274 -0.12 -9.34 -7.20
C PHE A 274 -1.34 -8.52 -7.67
N ASP A 275 -2.12 -9.06 -8.61
CA ASP A 275 -3.26 -8.37 -9.24
C ASP A 275 -4.36 -9.34 -9.76
N TRP A 276 -5.37 -8.78 -10.43
CA TRP A 276 -6.48 -9.54 -11.02
C TRP A 276 -6.06 -10.48 -12.17
N VAL A 277 -4.89 -10.25 -12.80
CA VAL A 277 -4.34 -11.17 -13.80
C VAL A 277 -3.82 -12.43 -13.11
N LEU A 278 -3.12 -12.27 -11.98
CA LEU A 278 -2.76 -13.40 -11.12
C LEU A 278 -4.01 -14.15 -10.63
N PHE A 279 -5.03 -13.45 -10.14
CA PHE A 279 -6.31 -14.05 -9.73
C PHE A 279 -6.87 -14.98 -10.81
N ASN A 280 -6.99 -14.47 -12.05
CA ASN A 280 -7.50 -15.25 -13.18
C ASN A 280 -6.63 -16.46 -13.53
N ALA A 281 -5.30 -16.32 -13.41
CA ALA A 281 -4.38 -17.42 -13.62
C ALA A 281 -4.57 -18.54 -12.57
N LEU A 282 -4.79 -18.18 -11.31
CA LEU A 282 -5.08 -19.13 -10.23
C LEU A 282 -6.42 -19.85 -10.41
N VAL A 283 -7.48 -19.11 -10.75
CA VAL A 283 -8.82 -19.67 -11.01
C VAL A 283 -8.81 -20.65 -12.18
N GLN A 284 -8.00 -20.40 -13.20
CA GLN A 284 -7.89 -21.29 -14.35
C GLN A 284 -7.12 -22.58 -14.01
N ARG A 285 -6.25 -22.56 -13.01
CA ARG A 285 -5.24 -23.62 -12.84
C ARG A 285 -5.80 -25.02 -12.59
N PRO A 286 -6.87 -25.23 -11.79
CA PRO A 286 -7.51 -26.54 -11.63
C PRO A 286 -8.11 -27.15 -12.92
N ARG A 287 -8.22 -26.37 -14.00
CA ARG A 287 -8.65 -26.85 -15.32
C ARG A 287 -7.48 -27.32 -16.18
N ASP A 288 -6.33 -26.68 -16.02
CA ASP A 288 -5.11 -26.95 -16.81
C ASP A 288 -4.25 -28.07 -16.20
N SER A 289 -4.35 -28.25 -14.88
CA SER A 289 -3.51 -29.15 -14.10
C SER A 289 -4.38 -30.05 -13.22
N SER A 290 -3.96 -31.30 -13.06
CA SER A 290 -4.60 -32.24 -12.13
C SER A 290 -3.55 -32.90 -11.22
N PRO A 291 -3.92 -33.25 -9.98
CA PRO A 291 -2.97 -33.86 -9.08
C PRO A 291 -2.56 -35.25 -9.58
N ARG A 292 -1.30 -35.66 -9.39
CA ARG A 292 -0.72 -36.93 -9.84
C ARG A 292 0.63 -37.17 -9.18
N SER A 293 1.11 -38.41 -9.23
CA SER A 293 2.44 -38.80 -8.72
C SER A 293 2.53 -38.61 -7.19
N HIS A 294 3.75 -38.48 -6.67
CA HIS A 294 4.03 -38.33 -5.23
C HIS A 294 4.20 -36.85 -4.86
N GLY A 295 4.16 -36.53 -3.56
CA GLY A 295 4.41 -35.18 -3.04
C GLY A 295 5.77 -35.10 -2.34
N ASN A 296 6.84 -34.86 -3.11
CA ASN A 296 8.19 -34.75 -2.60
C ASN A 296 8.48 -33.30 -2.18
N PHE A 297 8.73 -33.08 -0.89
CA PHE A 297 8.95 -31.75 -0.33
C PHE A 297 10.34 -31.24 -0.68
N ASN A 298 11.37 -32.10 -0.60
CA ASN A 298 12.76 -31.64 -0.68
C ASN A 298 13.10 -31.01 -2.04
N PRO A 299 12.73 -31.59 -3.19
CA PRO A 299 13.02 -30.95 -4.48
C PRO A 299 12.29 -29.62 -4.66
N SER A 300 11.03 -29.55 -4.20
CA SER A 300 10.23 -28.31 -4.26
C SER A 300 10.81 -27.22 -3.37
N LEU A 301 11.28 -27.58 -2.16
CA LEU A 301 11.93 -26.65 -1.23
C LEU A 301 13.32 -26.21 -1.72
N GLN A 302 14.08 -27.10 -2.35
CA GLN A 302 15.36 -26.73 -2.96
C GLN A 302 15.15 -25.71 -4.08
N LEU A 303 14.14 -25.92 -4.94
CA LEU A 303 13.78 -24.95 -5.98
C LEU A 303 13.38 -23.59 -5.40
N VAL A 304 12.51 -23.56 -4.37
CA VAL A 304 12.14 -22.32 -3.67
C VAL A 304 13.37 -21.63 -3.09
N ARG A 305 14.24 -22.38 -2.41
CA ARG A 305 15.47 -21.86 -1.82
C ARG A 305 16.34 -21.20 -2.86
N ASP A 306 16.55 -21.83 -4.01
CA ASP A 306 17.38 -21.29 -5.07
C ASP A 306 16.79 -20.00 -5.66
N LEU A 307 15.47 -19.92 -5.81
CA LEU A 307 14.78 -18.69 -6.24
C LEU A 307 14.93 -17.55 -5.22
N ILE A 308 14.70 -17.84 -3.94
CA ILE A 308 14.82 -16.85 -2.86
C ILE A 308 16.27 -16.34 -2.76
N LEU A 309 17.26 -17.24 -2.77
CA LEU A 309 18.66 -16.86 -2.68
C LEU A 309 19.12 -16.07 -3.91
N LYS A 310 18.64 -16.42 -5.11
CA LYS A 310 18.89 -15.64 -6.33
C LYS A 310 18.37 -14.21 -6.19
N GLU A 311 17.17 -14.02 -5.66
CA GLU A 311 16.61 -12.67 -5.44
C GLU A 311 17.35 -11.92 -4.32
N TYR A 312 17.69 -12.60 -3.23
CA TYR A 312 18.52 -12.03 -2.17
C TYR A 312 19.87 -11.56 -2.70
N ASP A 313 20.54 -12.36 -3.53
CA ASP A 313 21.83 -12.01 -4.12
C ASP A 313 21.76 -10.80 -5.06
N LEU A 314 20.62 -10.59 -5.73
CA LEU A 314 20.38 -9.40 -6.54
C LEU A 314 20.20 -8.12 -5.70
N LEU A 315 19.77 -8.25 -4.45
CA LEU A 315 19.37 -7.14 -3.58
C LEU A 315 20.39 -6.82 -2.48
N LYS A 316 21.12 -7.81 -1.96
CA LYS A 316 21.97 -7.67 -0.75
C LYS A 316 22.99 -6.53 -0.84
N ASP A 317 23.50 -6.24 -2.04
CA ASP A 317 24.48 -5.18 -2.28
C ASP A 317 23.84 -3.83 -2.65
N LYS A 318 22.53 -3.81 -2.95
CA LYS A 318 21.77 -2.63 -3.38
C LYS A 318 20.97 -1.99 -2.26
N VAL A 319 20.45 -2.78 -1.32
CA VAL A 319 19.52 -2.30 -0.27
C VAL A 319 20.02 -2.67 1.13
N GLU A 320 19.68 -1.87 2.13
CA GLU A 320 19.95 -2.22 3.53
C GLU A 320 19.16 -3.47 3.96
N LYS A 321 19.64 -4.15 5.01
CA LYS A 321 19.05 -5.43 5.45
C LYS A 321 17.60 -5.25 5.92
N ASP A 322 17.33 -4.16 6.62
CA ASP A 322 15.99 -3.74 7.05
C ASP A 322 15.12 -3.26 5.87
N GLU A 323 15.72 -2.86 4.76
CA GLU A 323 15.04 -2.48 3.52
C GLU A 323 14.78 -3.65 2.55
N LEU A 324 15.24 -4.86 2.86
CA LEU A 324 14.92 -6.06 2.07
C LEU A 324 13.39 -6.31 2.02
N PRO A 325 12.87 -6.81 0.88
CA PRO A 325 11.48 -7.25 0.79
C PRO A 325 11.22 -8.41 1.75
N ASN A 326 9.94 -8.64 2.05
CA ASN A 326 9.54 -9.84 2.75
C ASN A 326 9.55 -11.05 1.79
N PHE A 327 10.20 -12.13 2.18
CA PHE A 327 10.20 -13.42 1.48
C PHE A 327 9.21 -14.34 2.19
N THR A 328 8.04 -14.54 1.60
CA THR A 328 6.98 -15.36 2.19
C THR A 328 6.91 -16.70 1.49
N LEU A 329 7.11 -17.81 2.19
CA LEU A 329 6.86 -19.16 1.70
C LEU A 329 5.52 -19.66 2.25
N VAL A 330 4.56 -19.92 1.37
CA VAL A 330 3.31 -20.62 1.71
C VAL A 330 3.44 -22.06 1.19
N PHE A 331 3.33 -23.04 2.09
CA PHE A 331 3.52 -24.45 1.78
C PHE A 331 2.23 -25.22 2.06
N LEU A 332 1.50 -25.58 1.01
CA LEU A 332 0.21 -26.28 1.08
C LEU A 332 0.43 -27.76 0.80
N SER A 333 0.10 -28.63 1.75
CA SER A 333 0.22 -30.08 1.60
C SER A 333 -0.89 -30.81 2.33
N ASP A 334 -1.32 -31.96 1.81
CA ASP A 334 -2.32 -32.77 2.49
C ASP A 334 -1.75 -33.74 3.54
N GLY A 335 -0.43 -33.82 3.71
CA GLY A 335 0.13 -34.66 4.77
C GLY A 335 1.63 -34.84 4.72
N LYS A 336 2.05 -36.10 4.81
CA LYS A 336 3.45 -36.48 4.98
C LYS A 336 4.22 -36.39 3.66
N PRO A 337 5.48 -35.89 3.67
CA PRO A 337 6.37 -35.96 2.52
C PRO A 337 6.49 -37.39 1.99
N SER A 338 6.49 -37.51 0.67
CA SER A 338 6.83 -38.76 -0.03
C SER A 338 8.33 -38.96 -0.20
N ASP A 339 9.16 -37.97 0.19
CA ASP A 339 10.62 -38.04 0.14
C ASP A 339 11.12 -39.28 0.90
N GLY A 340 11.94 -40.10 0.24
CA GLY A 340 12.51 -41.30 0.86
C GLY A 340 11.53 -42.46 1.15
N TYR A 341 10.24 -42.31 0.80
CA TYR A 341 9.23 -43.37 0.99
C TYR A 341 8.99 -44.23 -0.26
N GLN A 342 9.72 -43.98 -1.34
CA GLN A 342 9.65 -44.77 -2.57
C GLN A 342 10.64 -45.96 -2.50
N ASN A 343 10.14 -47.18 -2.77
CA ASN A 343 10.90 -48.42 -2.94
C ASN A 343 11.81 -48.87 -1.78
N HIS A 344 11.23 -49.39 -0.68
CA HIS A 344 11.95 -50.19 0.32
C HIS A 344 13.23 -49.54 0.92
N GLN A 345 13.21 -48.23 1.15
CA GLN A 345 14.36 -47.51 1.72
C GLN A 345 14.44 -47.62 3.25
N SER A 346 15.65 -47.47 3.79
CA SER A 346 15.96 -47.68 5.20
C SER A 346 15.51 -46.52 6.09
N ARG A 347 15.39 -46.75 7.41
CA ARG A 347 15.12 -45.68 8.39
C ARG A 347 16.19 -44.57 8.38
N ALA A 348 17.39 -44.84 7.85
CA ALA A 348 18.45 -43.85 7.71
C ALA A 348 18.18 -42.87 6.55
N ASP A 349 17.59 -43.36 5.45
CA ASP A 349 17.31 -42.53 4.27
C ASP A 349 16.24 -41.47 4.60
N VAL A 350 15.15 -41.87 5.27
CA VAL A 350 14.11 -40.93 5.71
C VAL A 350 14.68 -39.83 6.62
N LYS A 351 15.56 -40.20 7.56
CA LYS A 351 16.24 -39.23 8.44
C LYS A 351 17.13 -38.27 7.64
N MET A 352 17.80 -38.76 6.60
CA MET A 352 18.64 -37.92 5.74
C MET A 352 17.79 -36.91 4.97
N PHE A 353 16.64 -37.31 4.42
CA PHE A 353 15.73 -36.37 3.75
C PHE A 353 15.14 -35.35 4.71
N ASP A 354 14.74 -35.76 5.92
CA ASP A 354 14.27 -34.81 6.94
C ASP A 354 15.39 -33.82 7.31
N GLN A 355 16.62 -34.29 7.48
CA GLN A 355 17.78 -33.45 7.78
C GLN A 355 18.07 -32.43 6.66
N GLN A 356 18.04 -32.85 5.39
CA GLN A 356 18.18 -31.94 4.25
C GLN A 356 17.12 -30.83 4.27
N ARG A 357 15.87 -31.17 4.61
CA ARG A 357 14.77 -30.21 4.69
C ARG A 357 15.00 -29.16 5.77
N VAL A 358 15.46 -29.62 6.94
CA VAL A 358 15.83 -28.75 8.07
C VAL A 358 16.96 -27.80 7.67
N GLU A 359 18.03 -28.31 7.06
CA GLU A 359 19.20 -27.51 6.65
C GLU A 359 18.83 -26.41 5.66
N MET A 360 17.98 -26.72 4.67
CA MET A 360 17.53 -25.73 3.68
C MET A 360 16.76 -24.56 4.34
N LEU A 361 15.78 -24.88 5.19
CA LEU A 361 14.94 -23.87 5.84
C LEU A 361 15.71 -23.08 6.90
N GLN A 362 16.57 -23.76 7.66
CA GLN A 362 17.45 -23.13 8.65
C GLN A 362 18.40 -22.13 7.97
N SER A 363 19.00 -22.50 6.84
CA SER A 363 19.88 -21.63 6.07
C SER A 363 19.17 -20.37 5.58
N LEU A 364 17.95 -20.50 5.06
CA LEU A 364 17.13 -19.36 4.64
C LEU A 364 16.79 -18.44 5.81
N ALA A 365 16.30 -19.01 6.90
CA ALA A 365 15.91 -18.26 8.10
C ALA A 365 17.09 -17.55 8.76
N GLN A 366 18.28 -18.17 8.81
CA GLN A 366 19.49 -17.51 9.33
C GLN A 366 19.97 -16.36 8.43
N THR A 367 19.79 -16.48 7.12
CA THR A 367 20.23 -15.46 6.15
C THR A 367 19.32 -14.25 6.15
N LEU A 368 18.00 -14.48 6.20
CA LEU A 368 16.97 -13.47 6.02
C LEU A 368 16.36 -12.99 7.35
N GLU A 369 16.54 -13.74 8.43
CA GLU A 369 15.97 -13.46 9.76
C GLU A 369 14.47 -13.17 9.66
N GLN A 370 14.00 -12.08 10.27
CA GLN A 370 12.59 -11.66 10.28
C GLN A 370 12.03 -11.31 8.89
N LYS A 371 12.86 -11.26 7.84
CA LYS A 371 12.43 -11.07 6.45
C LYS A 371 12.00 -12.37 5.77
N PHE A 372 12.15 -13.52 6.42
CA PHE A 372 11.66 -14.80 5.90
C PHE A 372 10.49 -15.29 6.75
N SER A 373 9.35 -15.50 6.09
CA SER A 373 8.12 -16.00 6.69
C SER A 373 7.74 -17.35 6.08
N LEU A 374 7.49 -18.36 6.90
CA LEU A 374 6.98 -19.67 6.48
C LEU A 374 5.57 -19.90 7.03
N TYR A 375 4.61 -20.11 6.13
CA TYR A 375 3.25 -20.55 6.43
C TYR A 375 3.04 -21.95 5.90
N ALA A 376 3.01 -22.94 6.79
CA ALA A 376 2.75 -24.33 6.44
C ALA A 376 1.30 -24.68 6.73
N MET A 377 0.55 -25.08 5.70
CA MET A 377 -0.88 -25.37 5.79
C MET A 377 -1.15 -26.84 5.46
N GLY A 378 -1.70 -27.57 6.44
CA GLY A 378 -2.12 -28.96 6.31
C GLY A 378 -3.57 -29.07 5.86
N VAL A 379 -3.83 -29.64 4.68
CA VAL A 379 -5.18 -29.83 4.12
C VAL A 379 -5.60 -31.29 4.26
N GLY A 380 -6.33 -31.64 5.31
CA GLY A 380 -6.71 -33.03 5.55
C GLY A 380 -7.46 -33.23 6.85
N SER A 381 -7.90 -34.47 7.09
CA SER A 381 -8.57 -34.79 8.36
C SER A 381 -7.60 -34.69 9.54
N SER A 382 -8.11 -34.45 10.75
CA SER A 382 -7.32 -34.41 11.99
C SER A 382 -6.58 -35.73 12.31
N LYS A 383 -6.89 -36.81 11.60
CA LYS A 383 -6.20 -38.11 11.71
C LYS A 383 -4.92 -38.20 10.86
N MET A 384 -4.68 -37.22 9.97
CA MET A 384 -3.50 -37.16 9.10
C MET A 384 -2.27 -36.67 9.90
N GLU A 385 -1.07 -37.15 9.55
CA GLU A 385 0.18 -36.76 10.22
C GLU A 385 0.79 -35.51 9.56
N PHE A 386 0.83 -34.39 10.28
CA PHE A 386 1.41 -33.12 9.82
C PHE A 386 2.71 -32.73 10.55
N ASN A 387 3.35 -33.69 11.23
CA ASN A 387 4.57 -33.46 12.01
C ASN A 387 5.67 -32.79 11.19
N ALA A 388 5.84 -33.19 9.93
CA ALA A 388 6.80 -32.59 8.99
C ALA A 388 6.57 -31.08 8.81
N LEU A 389 5.33 -30.64 8.62
CA LEU A 389 4.97 -29.24 8.46
C LEU A 389 5.20 -28.45 9.75
N SER A 390 4.86 -29.02 10.91
CA SER A 390 5.14 -28.40 12.21
C SER A 390 6.64 -28.25 12.44
N THR A 391 7.44 -29.29 12.17
CA THR A 391 8.91 -29.24 12.30
C THR A 391 9.53 -28.18 11.40
N MET A 392 9.05 -28.04 10.16
CA MET A 392 9.52 -26.98 9.25
C MET A 392 9.31 -25.58 9.86
N VAL A 393 8.14 -25.34 10.44
CA VAL A 393 7.80 -24.07 11.10
C VAL A 393 8.67 -23.82 12.33
N ASP A 394 8.86 -24.84 13.17
CA ASP A 394 9.68 -24.73 14.38
C ASP A 394 11.15 -24.43 14.05
N VAL A 395 11.69 -25.05 12.99
CA VAL A 395 13.06 -24.79 12.50
C VAL A 395 13.21 -23.33 12.09
N VAL A 396 12.25 -22.79 11.31
CA VAL A 396 12.29 -21.39 10.87
C VAL A 396 12.21 -20.43 12.06
N LYS A 397 11.30 -20.67 13.02
CA LYS A 397 11.19 -19.86 14.24
C LYS A 397 12.49 -19.87 15.05
N ASN A 398 13.04 -21.05 15.31
CA ASN A 398 14.26 -21.21 16.11
C ASN A 398 15.49 -20.59 15.44
N ALA A 399 15.47 -20.47 14.10
CA ALA A 399 16.52 -19.84 13.31
C ALA A 399 16.34 -18.32 13.13
N GLY A 400 15.30 -17.72 13.72
CA GLY A 400 15.07 -16.27 13.72
C GLY A 400 14.15 -15.74 12.61
N GLY A 401 13.47 -16.63 11.87
CA GLY A 401 12.41 -16.28 10.93
C GLY A 401 11.02 -16.29 11.54
N VAL A 402 10.02 -15.93 10.75
CA VAL A 402 8.60 -15.98 11.13
C VAL A 402 8.01 -17.31 10.66
N GLY A 403 7.31 -18.02 11.54
CA GLY A 403 6.73 -19.31 11.20
C GLY A 403 5.30 -19.46 11.73
N GLN A 404 4.40 -20.02 10.94
CA GLN A 404 3.06 -20.37 11.38
C GLN A 404 2.62 -21.69 10.73
N PHE A 405 2.18 -22.62 11.57
CA PHE A 405 1.55 -23.86 11.12
C PHE A 405 0.04 -23.71 11.28
N VAL A 406 -0.72 -24.06 10.26
CA VAL A 406 -2.18 -24.09 10.32
C VAL A 406 -2.71 -25.42 9.81
N HIS A 407 -3.53 -26.06 10.64
CA HIS A 407 -4.31 -27.22 10.22
C HIS A 407 -5.64 -26.74 9.63
N ALA A 408 -5.69 -26.66 8.30
CA ALA A 408 -6.85 -26.19 7.55
C ALA A 408 -8.04 -27.16 7.62
N GLY A 409 -7.83 -28.42 7.99
CA GLY A 409 -8.90 -29.41 8.04
C GLY A 409 -9.44 -29.78 6.66
N LEU A 410 -10.69 -30.24 6.63
CA LEU A 410 -11.47 -30.52 5.42
C LEU A 410 -12.52 -29.42 5.14
N ASP A 411 -12.31 -28.25 5.73
CA ASP A 411 -13.25 -27.14 5.71
C ASP A 411 -12.63 -25.91 5.04
N ALA A 412 -13.27 -25.45 3.98
CA ALA A 412 -12.83 -24.29 3.22
C ALA A 412 -12.81 -23.00 4.05
N ILE A 413 -13.65 -22.88 5.09
CA ILE A 413 -13.69 -21.70 5.96
C ILE A 413 -12.40 -21.61 6.77
N THR A 414 -11.93 -22.72 7.31
CA THR A 414 -10.67 -22.76 8.06
C THR A 414 -9.47 -22.47 7.15
N MET A 415 -9.49 -22.94 5.90
CA MET A 415 -8.50 -22.54 4.88
C MET A 415 -8.54 -21.03 4.60
N SER A 416 -9.74 -20.47 4.39
CA SER A 416 -9.96 -19.03 4.14
C SER A 416 -9.40 -18.18 5.28
N ASN A 417 -9.78 -18.45 6.54
CA ASN A 417 -9.26 -17.77 7.73
C ASN A 417 -7.73 -17.77 7.80
N SER A 418 -7.10 -18.86 7.35
CA SER A 418 -5.65 -18.99 7.33
C SER A 418 -5.00 -18.07 6.30
N PHE A 419 -5.57 -17.97 5.10
CA PHE A 419 -5.08 -17.06 4.07
C PHE A 419 -5.32 -15.59 4.45
N SER A 420 -6.46 -15.24 5.06
CA SER A 420 -6.69 -13.89 5.58
C SER A 420 -5.66 -13.50 6.66
N ALA A 421 -5.23 -14.45 7.51
CA ALA A 421 -4.15 -14.22 8.49
C ALA A 421 -2.77 -13.99 7.83
N ILE A 422 -2.45 -14.75 6.78
CA ILE A 422 -1.23 -14.55 5.96
C ILE A 422 -1.25 -13.15 5.34
N SER A 423 -2.36 -12.82 4.69
CA SER A 423 -2.62 -11.54 4.04
C SER A 423 -2.48 -10.35 5.00
N THR A 424 -3.01 -10.48 6.21
CA THR A 424 -2.87 -9.47 7.29
C THR A 424 -1.41 -9.28 7.68
N THR A 425 -0.66 -10.38 7.82
CA THR A 425 0.77 -10.31 8.18
C THR A 425 1.60 -9.69 7.06
N MET A 426 1.36 -10.07 5.80
CA MET A 426 2.02 -9.46 4.63
C MET A 426 1.76 -7.95 4.57
N THR A 427 0.52 -7.53 4.84
CA THR A 427 0.15 -6.11 4.93
C THR A 427 0.88 -5.39 6.06
N SER A 428 1.02 -6.02 7.23
CA SER A 428 1.78 -5.46 8.35
C SER A 428 3.26 -5.28 7.99
N VAL A 429 3.92 -6.31 7.46
CA VAL A 429 5.35 -6.25 7.10
C VAL A 429 5.60 -5.20 6.02
N ARG A 430 4.71 -5.07 5.03
CA ARG A 430 4.75 -3.99 4.05
C ARG A 430 4.62 -2.62 4.72
N THR A 431 3.68 -2.47 5.65
CA THR A 431 3.45 -1.21 6.36
C THR A 431 4.69 -0.83 7.16
N ASP A 432 5.33 -1.78 7.84
CA ASP A 432 6.58 -1.57 8.57
C ASP A 432 7.73 -1.18 7.64
N LEU A 433 7.86 -1.87 6.49
CA LEU A 433 8.86 -1.54 5.48
C LEU A 433 8.68 -0.12 4.96
N LEU A 434 7.43 0.29 4.69
CA LEU A 434 7.13 1.65 4.30
C LEU A 434 7.29 2.63 5.47
N ALA A 435 7.04 2.24 6.72
CA ALA A 435 7.14 3.09 7.91
C ALA A 435 8.58 3.32 8.40
N SER A 436 9.50 2.38 8.14
CA SER A 436 10.86 2.24 8.70
C SER A 436 11.83 3.44 8.56
N GLY A 437 11.46 4.53 7.90
CA GLY A 437 12.30 5.73 7.79
C GLY A 437 12.26 6.69 8.99
N GLN A 438 11.58 6.34 10.09
CA GLN A 438 11.72 7.06 11.35
C GLN A 438 12.94 6.52 12.10
N THR A 439 14.08 7.20 11.96
CA THR A 439 15.28 6.89 12.76
C THR A 439 14.92 6.79 14.24
N ALA A 440 15.44 5.75 14.91
CA ALA A 440 15.32 5.55 16.34
C ALA A 440 15.52 6.86 17.11
N ALA A 441 14.62 7.12 18.04
CA ALA A 441 14.67 8.29 18.92
C ALA A 441 15.99 8.31 19.68
N ALA A 442 16.96 9.07 19.18
CA ALA A 442 18.00 9.63 20.02
C ALA A 442 17.31 10.47 21.13
N ASP A 443 18.01 10.70 22.23
CA ASP A 443 17.52 11.47 23.38
C ASP A 443 17.07 12.89 22.95
N ASN A 444 15.80 12.99 22.54
CA ASN A 444 15.22 14.07 21.76
C ASN A 444 14.50 15.04 22.70
N THR A 445 15.23 15.63 23.65
CA THR A 445 14.69 16.74 24.43
C THR A 445 14.51 17.93 23.49
N LYS A 446 13.25 18.23 23.12
CA LYS A 446 12.91 19.45 22.39
C LYS A 446 13.27 20.67 23.23
N LYS A 447 13.70 21.76 22.59
CA LYS A 447 13.83 23.07 23.22
C LYS A 447 12.48 23.51 23.75
N ASP A 448 12.48 24.19 24.89
CA ASP A 448 11.30 24.91 25.37
C ASP A 448 11.15 26.22 24.56
N PHE A 449 10.01 26.40 23.91
CA PHE A 449 9.73 27.60 23.10
C PHE A 449 8.24 27.94 23.05
N GLU A 450 7.95 29.22 22.89
CA GLU A 450 6.61 29.72 22.61
C GLU A 450 6.55 30.29 21.19
N LEU A 451 5.63 29.77 20.37
CA LEU A 451 5.37 30.36 19.06
C LEU A 451 4.88 31.79 19.20
N ARG A 452 5.30 32.63 18.26
CA ARG A 452 4.77 33.98 18.11
C ARG A 452 3.29 33.93 17.74
N GLU A 453 2.52 34.91 18.23
CA GLU A 453 1.13 35.13 17.80
C GLU A 453 1.01 35.37 16.27
N THR A 454 0.10 34.67 15.61
CA THR A 454 -0.18 34.77 14.17
C THR A 454 -1.50 35.53 13.90
N GLY A 455 -1.55 36.37 12.86
CA GLY A 455 -2.74 37.16 12.46
C GLY A 455 -2.43 38.52 11.82
N LYS A 456 -3.45 39.20 11.24
CA LYS A 456 -3.34 40.60 10.77
C LYS A 456 -3.25 41.53 11.99
N ILE A 457 -2.05 41.66 12.55
CA ILE A 457 -1.82 42.54 13.71
C ILE A 457 -1.05 43.77 13.22
N VAL A 458 -1.79 44.77 12.76
CA VAL A 458 -1.23 46.09 12.42
C VAL A 458 -0.81 46.77 13.73
N GLY A 459 0.46 47.19 13.84
CA GLY A 459 0.93 48.06 14.93
C GLY A 459 1.59 47.40 16.15
N LYS A 460 1.71 46.06 16.22
CA LYS A 460 2.43 45.40 17.34
C LYS A 460 3.94 45.36 17.06
N VAL A 461 4.74 45.93 17.96
CA VAL A 461 6.20 45.84 17.95
C VAL A 461 6.60 44.49 18.55
N PHE A 462 7.20 43.62 17.74
CA PHE A 462 7.70 42.33 18.21
C PHE A 462 8.97 42.53 19.02
N LYS A 463 9.01 41.96 20.24
CA LYS A 463 10.13 42.08 21.16
C LYS A 463 11.33 41.30 20.61
N MET A 464 12.42 42.01 20.35
CA MET A 464 13.68 41.45 19.85
C MET A 464 14.64 41.31 21.02
N ASP A 465 15.19 40.11 21.25
CA ASP A 465 16.05 39.85 22.42
C ASP A 465 17.51 39.55 22.02
N GLN A 466 17.82 39.26 20.74
CA GLN A 466 19.19 39.03 20.27
C GLN A 466 19.65 40.09 19.27
N PHE A 467 20.57 40.94 19.74
CA PHE A 467 21.27 41.94 18.93
C PHE A 467 22.75 41.56 18.85
N ILE A 468 23.19 41.16 17.67
CA ILE A 468 24.56 40.71 17.40
C ILE A 468 25.22 41.75 16.50
N HIS A 469 26.24 42.45 16.99
CA HIS A 469 26.91 43.54 16.26
C HIS A 469 28.43 43.55 16.45
N GLY A 470 29.13 44.18 15.50
CA GLY A 470 30.59 44.21 15.40
C GLY A 470 31.38 44.68 16.64
N LYS A 471 30.76 45.41 17.57
CA LYS A 471 31.42 45.82 18.83
C LYS A 471 31.68 44.66 19.80
N LYS A 472 30.80 43.66 19.86
CA LYS A 472 30.91 42.51 20.78
C LYS A 472 31.25 41.20 20.04
N TYR A 473 30.90 41.12 18.76
CA TYR A 473 31.02 39.88 18.00
C TYR A 473 31.76 40.09 16.68
N SER A 474 32.60 39.12 16.31
CA SER A 474 33.09 38.98 14.94
C SER A 474 32.04 38.21 14.13
N ILE A 475 31.48 38.80 13.09
CA ILE A 475 30.36 38.24 12.33
C ILE A 475 30.79 37.97 10.89
N LYS A 476 30.48 36.78 10.37
CA LYS A 476 30.74 36.39 8.98
C LYS A 476 29.51 35.72 8.38
N ARG A 477 29.30 35.91 7.08
CA ARG A 477 28.24 35.24 6.32
C ARG A 477 28.87 34.35 5.25
N PHE A 478 28.53 33.08 5.31
CA PHE A 478 29.03 32.07 4.39
C PHE A 478 27.95 31.61 3.43
N ARG A 479 28.36 31.38 2.18
CA ARG A 479 27.58 30.68 1.18
C ARG A 479 28.20 29.30 0.94
N TRP A 480 27.35 28.30 0.76
CA TRP A 480 27.79 26.98 0.30
C TRP A 480 28.27 27.04 -1.16
N ASP A 481 29.45 26.46 -1.42
CA ASP A 481 30.07 26.38 -2.72
C ASP A 481 30.30 24.91 -3.12
N LYS A 482 29.48 24.44 -4.05
CA LYS A 482 29.51 23.07 -4.54
C LYS A 482 30.84 22.69 -5.23
N GLU A 483 31.53 23.64 -5.85
CA GLU A 483 32.79 23.37 -6.55
C GLU A 483 33.95 23.23 -5.57
N LEU A 484 33.94 24.00 -4.48
CA LEU A 484 34.86 23.80 -3.37
C LEU A 484 34.65 22.44 -2.70
N TYR A 485 33.38 22.06 -2.46
CA TYR A 485 33.03 20.76 -1.90
C TYR A 485 33.55 19.59 -2.76
N LYS A 486 33.30 19.63 -4.08
CA LYS A 486 33.78 18.60 -5.03
C LYS A 486 35.30 18.43 -5.01
N ARG A 487 36.04 19.52 -4.79
CA ARG A 487 37.51 19.52 -4.69
C ARG A 487 38.02 19.08 -3.32
N LYS A 488 37.16 18.57 -2.43
CA LYS A 488 37.46 18.20 -1.04
C LYS A 488 38.08 19.36 -0.23
N LYS A 489 37.73 20.60 -0.57
CA LYS A 489 38.08 21.79 0.20
C LYS A 489 36.91 22.16 1.12
N SER A 490 37.15 23.07 2.07
CA SER A 490 36.07 23.68 2.85
C SER A 490 35.01 24.26 1.92
N PRO A 491 33.73 23.82 2.03
CA PRO A 491 32.67 24.22 1.09
C PRO A 491 32.12 25.62 1.36
N TRP A 492 32.77 26.39 2.24
CA TRP A 492 32.28 27.66 2.73
C TRP A 492 33.04 28.82 2.09
N LYS A 493 32.29 29.68 1.39
CA LYS A 493 32.82 30.94 0.84
C LYS A 493 32.27 32.11 1.65
N ASP A 494 33.14 32.93 2.24
CA ASP A 494 32.75 34.19 2.86
C ASP A 494 32.27 35.17 1.77
N VAL A 495 31.09 35.75 1.98
CA VAL A 495 30.42 36.62 1.02
C VAL A 495 30.04 37.98 1.61
N GLY A 496 30.51 38.32 2.82
CA GLY A 496 30.13 39.56 3.53
C GLY A 496 28.62 39.66 3.79
N PHE A 497 28.14 40.75 4.40
CA PHE A 497 26.70 40.95 4.64
C PHE A 497 25.89 41.08 3.33
N ALA A 498 24.58 40.83 3.39
CA ALA A 498 23.68 40.94 2.25
C ALA A 498 23.41 42.40 1.86
N ALA A 499 23.23 43.26 2.85
CA ALA A 499 22.91 44.66 2.72
C ALA A 499 24.16 45.53 2.80
N HIS A 500 24.22 46.55 1.96
CA HIS A 500 25.28 47.53 2.00
C HIS A 500 25.27 48.28 3.35
N GLY A 501 26.43 48.37 4.00
CA GLY A 501 26.59 49.06 5.29
C GLY A 501 26.07 48.28 6.50
N ALA A 502 25.66 47.02 6.37
CA ALA A 502 25.38 46.17 7.52
C ALA A 502 26.65 45.81 8.28
N ASN A 503 26.57 45.79 9.61
CA ASN A 503 27.67 45.40 10.51
C ASN A 503 27.18 44.56 11.71
N GLY A 504 25.95 44.03 11.60
CA GLY A 504 25.29 43.23 12.62
C GLY A 504 23.98 42.65 12.11
N PHE A 505 23.28 41.94 12.98
CA PHE A 505 21.90 41.51 12.75
C PHE A 505 21.08 41.50 14.04
N GLU A 506 19.76 41.49 13.86
CA GLU A 506 18.77 41.18 14.89
C GLU A 506 18.02 39.88 14.53
N MET A 507 17.69 39.10 15.55
CA MET A 507 16.86 37.92 15.42
C MET A 507 15.74 37.95 16.46
N GLU A 508 14.53 37.56 16.03
CA GLU A 508 13.37 37.50 16.91
C GLU A 508 13.52 36.40 17.97
N LYS A 509 13.00 36.62 19.19
CA LYS A 509 13.10 35.64 20.28
C LYS A 509 12.17 34.44 20.06
N ARG A 510 10.94 34.71 19.64
CA ARG A 510 9.89 33.71 19.45
C ARG A 510 9.87 33.26 17.99
N PRO A 511 9.87 31.95 17.72
CA PRO A 511 9.77 31.46 16.36
C PRO A 511 8.43 31.85 15.73
N LEU A 512 8.47 32.16 14.43
CA LEU A 512 7.29 32.40 13.61
C LEU A 512 6.69 31.10 13.03
N GLY A 513 7.41 29.98 13.10
CA GLY A 513 6.95 28.69 12.62
C GLY A 513 7.80 27.53 13.14
N GLU A 514 7.18 26.35 13.19
CA GLU A 514 7.78 25.08 13.60
C GLU A 514 7.68 24.09 12.43
N GLY A 515 8.77 23.36 12.18
CA GLY A 515 8.81 22.17 11.35
C GLY A 515 9.27 20.95 12.15
N ALA A 516 9.40 19.80 11.50
CA ALA A 516 9.77 18.54 12.17
C ALA A 516 11.12 18.61 12.89
N GLU A 517 12.11 19.29 12.30
CA GLU A 517 13.48 19.36 12.84
C GLU A 517 13.89 20.77 13.27
N ARG A 518 13.16 21.82 12.86
CA ARG A 518 13.65 23.20 12.89
C ARG A 518 12.59 24.22 13.27
N LEU A 519 13.05 25.27 13.95
CA LEU A 519 12.28 26.46 14.28
C LEU A 519 12.70 27.61 13.36
N ALA A 520 11.74 28.39 12.88
CA ALA A 520 11.96 29.53 12.00
C ALA A 520 11.79 30.85 12.75
N TYR A 521 12.77 31.75 12.66
CA TYR A 521 12.80 33.05 13.34
C TYR A 521 12.93 34.18 12.31
N ARG A 522 12.33 35.34 12.60
CA ARG A 522 12.54 36.51 11.75
C ARG A 522 13.95 37.04 11.97
N PHE A 523 14.62 37.39 10.87
CA PHE A 523 16.00 37.88 10.87
C PHE A 523 16.10 39.15 10.03
N ASN A 524 16.82 40.17 10.53
CA ASN A 524 17.16 41.36 9.75
C ASN A 524 18.62 41.75 9.97
N GLU A 525 19.31 42.14 8.91
CA GLU A 525 20.61 42.80 9.07
C GLU A 525 20.42 44.23 9.61
N ILE A 526 21.41 44.69 10.37
CA ILE A 526 21.40 46.02 10.97
C ILE A 526 22.70 46.77 10.67
N ASN A 527 22.59 48.09 10.65
CA ASN A 527 23.71 49.00 10.80
C ASN A 527 23.67 49.54 12.23
N TYR A 528 24.70 49.22 13.02
CA TYR A 528 24.91 49.66 14.39
C TYR A 528 25.96 50.78 14.42
N ASN A 529 25.62 51.90 15.06
CA ASN A 529 26.54 53.00 15.28
C ASN A 529 27.14 52.91 16.70
N ASN A 530 28.46 52.76 16.77
CA ASN A 530 29.19 52.59 18.03
C ASN A 530 29.16 53.83 18.93
N GLU A 531 29.09 55.04 18.35
CA GLU A 531 29.10 56.31 19.07
C GLU A 531 27.74 56.59 19.70
N THR A 532 26.68 56.50 18.88
CA THR A 532 25.31 56.80 19.33
C THR A 532 24.63 55.63 20.04
N LYS A 533 25.21 54.42 19.94
CA LYS A 533 24.63 53.15 20.40
C LYS A 533 23.26 52.83 19.78
N MET A 534 22.93 53.46 18.65
CA MET A 534 21.69 53.22 17.91
C MET A 534 21.91 52.25 16.75
N TYR A 535 20.85 51.56 16.33
CA TYR A 535 20.86 50.74 15.13
C TYR A 535 19.68 51.01 14.20
N LYS A 536 19.86 50.68 12.92
CA LYS A 536 18.81 50.72 11.90
C LYS A 536 18.81 49.41 11.12
N LYS A 537 17.61 48.86 10.85
CA LYS A 537 17.44 47.70 9.97
C LYS A 537 17.81 48.07 8.54
N VAL A 538 18.58 47.22 7.88
CA VAL A 538 19.03 47.41 6.50
C VAL A 538 18.76 46.13 5.70
N GLY A 539 18.51 46.29 4.39
CA GLY A 539 18.21 45.17 3.52
C GLY A 539 16.79 44.62 3.64
N LYS A 540 16.60 43.39 3.13
CA LYS A 540 15.31 42.69 3.11
C LYS A 540 15.16 41.80 4.34
N ILE A 541 13.91 41.53 4.73
CA ILE A 541 13.60 40.58 5.79
C ILE A 541 14.06 39.17 5.38
N MET A 542 14.63 38.44 6.32
CA MET A 542 15.10 37.07 6.18
C MET A 542 14.51 36.18 7.27
N VAL A 543 14.73 34.88 7.14
CA VAL A 543 14.32 33.85 8.10
C VAL A 543 15.57 33.11 8.57
N ALA A 544 15.80 33.11 9.87
CA ALA A 544 16.78 32.26 10.52
C ALA A 544 16.14 30.91 10.89
N LYS A 545 16.91 29.82 10.81
CA LYS A 545 16.47 28.47 11.14
C LYS A 545 17.47 27.80 12.07
N ASN A 546 16.97 27.27 13.18
CA ASN A 546 17.74 26.55 14.19
C ASN A 546 17.08 25.21 14.48
N SER A 547 17.83 24.26 15.04
CA SER A 547 17.31 22.97 15.44
C SER A 547 16.24 23.12 16.53
N ILE A 548 15.25 22.24 16.51
CA ILE A 548 14.28 22.08 17.58
C ILE A 548 14.87 21.31 18.79
N LEU A 549 15.98 20.59 18.60
CA LEU A 549 16.60 19.75 19.62
C LEU A 549 17.55 20.55 20.51
N ALA A 550 17.44 20.39 21.84
CA ALA A 550 18.25 21.13 22.80
C ALA A 550 19.73 20.73 22.78
N ASN A 551 20.02 19.47 22.46
CA ASN A 551 21.36 18.87 22.54
C ASN A 551 22.11 18.89 21.20
N GLU A 552 21.55 19.52 20.14
CA GLU A 552 22.16 19.50 18.82
C GLU A 552 23.20 20.62 18.65
N LYS A 553 24.40 20.25 18.21
CA LYS A 553 25.48 21.20 17.97
C LYS A 553 25.25 21.97 16.67
N GLU A 554 24.61 23.14 16.78
CA GLU A 554 24.29 24.06 15.67
C GLU A 554 25.53 24.80 15.12
N THR A 555 26.50 24.04 14.63
CA THR A 555 27.67 24.58 13.94
C THR A 555 27.50 24.55 12.44
N LYS A 556 28.25 25.43 11.77
CA LYS A 556 28.32 25.49 10.31
C LYS A 556 28.73 24.14 9.71
N GLU A 557 29.69 23.45 10.32
CA GLU A 557 30.29 22.22 9.81
C GLU A 557 29.39 20.98 9.94
N HIS A 558 28.46 20.95 10.91
CA HIS A 558 27.63 19.78 11.20
C HIS A 558 26.19 19.99 10.73
N PHE A 559 25.36 20.67 11.53
CA PHE A 559 23.92 20.78 11.29
C PHE A 559 23.59 21.54 10.00
N HIS A 560 24.28 22.65 9.74
CA HIS A 560 23.94 23.53 8.62
C HIS A 560 24.52 23.06 7.27
N SER A 561 25.56 22.22 7.28
CA SER A 561 26.25 21.77 6.06
C SER A 561 25.37 20.86 5.21
N ASP A 562 24.66 19.92 5.85
CA ASP A 562 23.72 19.00 5.21
C ASP A 562 22.57 19.76 4.55
N PHE A 563 21.98 20.69 5.28
CA PHE A 563 20.90 21.54 4.76
C PHE A 563 21.35 22.32 3.51
N CYS A 564 22.48 23.01 3.60
CA CYS A 564 22.99 23.80 2.47
C CYS A 564 23.31 22.92 1.25
N ARG A 565 23.84 21.71 1.49
CA ARG A 565 24.14 20.72 0.45
C ARG A 565 22.88 20.23 -0.24
N VAL A 566 21.84 19.89 0.52
CA VAL A 566 20.52 19.46 0.01
C VAL A 566 19.86 20.58 -0.80
N GLN A 567 19.75 21.78 -0.22
CA GLN A 567 19.17 22.95 -0.87
C GLN A 567 19.89 23.31 -2.17
N SER A 568 21.23 23.31 -2.16
CA SER A 568 22.05 23.57 -3.35
C SER A 568 21.88 22.51 -4.43
N LYS A 569 21.72 21.24 -4.06
CA LYS A 569 21.51 20.14 -5.01
C LYS A 569 20.12 20.23 -5.66
N ALA A 570 19.09 20.55 -4.87
CA ALA A 570 17.74 20.77 -5.37
C ALA A 570 17.67 21.97 -6.33
N TYR A 571 18.38 23.07 -6.01
CA TYR A 571 18.53 24.21 -6.91
C TYR A 571 19.07 23.82 -8.29
N ASP A 572 20.19 23.10 -8.33
CA ASP A 572 20.80 22.65 -9.59
C ASP A 572 19.87 21.74 -10.41
N LEU A 573 19.09 20.89 -9.74
CA LEU A 573 18.13 20.00 -10.39
C LEU A 573 16.92 20.77 -10.94
N ALA A 574 16.43 21.77 -10.21
CA ALA A 574 15.32 22.61 -10.67
C ALA A 574 15.69 23.41 -11.92
N GLU A 575 16.91 23.93 -12.02
CA GLU A 575 17.39 24.61 -13.24
C GLU A 575 17.37 23.69 -14.46
N LYS A 576 17.81 22.44 -14.29
CA LYS A 576 17.77 21.43 -15.36
C LYS A 576 16.34 21.05 -15.73
N PHE A 577 15.47 20.86 -14.74
CA PHE A 577 14.06 20.59 -14.97
C PHE A 577 13.37 21.72 -15.73
N ASN A 578 13.57 22.97 -15.31
CA ASN A 578 13.05 24.15 -16.00
C ASN A 578 13.52 24.20 -17.46
N HIS A 579 14.76 23.82 -17.72
CA HIS A 579 15.27 23.67 -19.10
C HIS A 579 14.52 22.57 -19.86
N ALA A 580 14.34 21.39 -19.27
CA ALA A 580 13.59 20.28 -19.89
C ALA A 580 12.13 20.66 -20.20
N VAL A 581 11.45 21.37 -19.30
CA VAL A 581 10.08 21.86 -19.52
C VAL A 581 10.02 22.87 -20.68
N ARG A 582 10.98 23.80 -20.76
CA ARG A 582 11.03 24.79 -21.86
C ARG A 582 11.29 24.16 -23.23
N THR A 583 12.05 23.08 -23.28
CA THR A 583 12.40 22.39 -24.53
C THR A 583 11.37 21.35 -24.95
N ALA A 584 10.54 20.85 -24.02
CA ALA A 584 9.48 19.90 -24.30
C ALA A 584 8.38 20.54 -25.18
N THR A 585 8.26 20.07 -26.42
CA THR A 585 7.26 20.56 -27.39
C THR A 585 5.83 20.43 -26.87
N ARG A 586 5.56 19.33 -26.17
CA ARG A 586 4.27 18.98 -25.56
C ARG A 586 3.87 19.89 -24.39
N LEU A 587 4.80 20.62 -23.79
CA LEU A 587 4.54 21.51 -22.65
C LEU A 587 4.63 22.99 -22.99
N LYS A 588 4.79 23.33 -24.28
CA LYS A 588 4.67 24.70 -24.73
C LYS A 588 3.28 25.23 -24.42
N SER A 589 3.23 26.48 -23.97
CA SER A 589 1.96 27.18 -23.79
C SER A 589 1.27 27.38 -25.13
N VAL A 590 -0.06 27.34 -25.12
CA VAL A 590 -0.88 27.68 -26.31
C VAL A 590 -0.86 29.19 -26.59
N SER A 591 -0.64 30.01 -25.57
CA SER A 591 -0.54 31.48 -25.68
C SER A 591 0.87 31.97 -25.33
N ASP A 592 1.38 32.93 -26.11
CA ASP A 592 2.64 33.63 -25.84
C ASP A 592 2.61 34.50 -24.57
N GLU A 593 1.41 34.76 -24.03
CA GLU A 593 1.20 35.54 -22.80
C GLU A 593 1.43 34.71 -21.53
N THR A 594 1.40 33.38 -21.63
CA THR A 594 1.55 32.47 -20.49
C THR A 594 2.74 31.53 -20.70
N ARG A 595 3.34 31.06 -19.61
CA ARG A 595 4.42 30.07 -19.67
C ARG A 595 4.34 29.10 -18.49
N PRO A 596 4.82 27.86 -18.66
CA PRO A 596 4.98 26.93 -17.55
C PRO A 596 5.71 27.60 -16.36
N PRO A 597 5.27 27.35 -15.12
CA PRO A 597 5.86 27.97 -13.95
C PRO A 597 7.30 27.48 -13.75
N GLU A 598 8.22 28.39 -13.44
CA GLU A 598 9.59 28.01 -13.09
C GLU A 598 9.65 27.55 -11.64
N ILE A 599 10.41 26.49 -11.38
CA ILE A 599 10.72 26.02 -10.02
C ILE A 599 12.06 26.62 -9.60
N LYS A 600 12.09 27.32 -8.47
CA LYS A 600 13.31 27.94 -7.92
C LYS A 600 13.44 27.63 -6.45
N PHE A 601 14.50 26.91 -6.08
CA PHE A 601 14.90 26.80 -4.68
C PHE A 601 15.63 28.07 -4.26
N ILE A 602 15.27 28.67 -3.13
CA ILE A 602 16.02 29.82 -2.61
C ILE A 602 17.37 29.38 -2.07
N MET A 603 18.37 30.25 -2.16
CA MET A 603 19.68 29.97 -1.56
C MET A 603 19.67 30.32 -0.08
N CYS A 604 20.28 29.46 0.73
CA CYS A 604 20.53 29.70 2.15
C CYS A 604 22.00 30.09 2.39
N HIS A 605 22.22 30.77 3.52
CA HIS A 605 23.53 31.23 3.99
C HIS A 605 23.69 30.84 5.45
N VAL A 606 24.93 30.73 5.92
CA VAL A 606 25.22 30.50 7.35
C VAL A 606 25.91 31.73 7.89
N TYR A 607 25.31 32.39 8.87
CA TYR A 607 25.98 33.45 9.63
C TYR A 607 26.67 32.80 10.81
N THR A 608 27.98 33.01 10.96
CA THR A 608 28.68 32.71 12.21
C THR A 608 28.98 33.99 12.95
N TYR A 609 28.88 33.93 14.27
CA TYR A 609 29.27 35.03 15.13
C TYR A 609 30.06 34.48 16.31
N THR A 610 31.22 35.08 16.55
CA THR A 610 32.13 34.72 17.64
C THR A 610 32.12 35.83 18.66
N ASP A 611 31.81 35.52 19.92
CA ASP A 611 31.93 36.47 21.02
C ASP A 611 33.41 36.84 21.22
N LEU A 612 33.72 38.13 21.20
CA LEU A 612 35.10 38.61 21.29
C LEU A 612 35.70 38.43 22.69
N GLU A 613 34.87 38.23 23.72
CA GLU A 613 35.30 38.04 25.11
C GLU A 613 35.48 36.55 25.43
N THR A 614 34.48 35.72 25.13
CA THR A 614 34.51 34.28 25.45
C THR A 614 35.15 33.42 24.35
N ASN A 615 35.30 33.98 23.14
CA ASN A 615 35.72 33.26 21.94
C ASN A 615 34.80 32.09 21.54
N GLU A 616 33.56 32.08 22.04
CA GLU A 616 32.54 31.10 21.66
C GLU A 616 31.94 31.44 20.29
N GLU A 617 31.93 30.47 19.37
CA GLU A 617 31.34 30.61 18.04
C GLU A 617 29.95 29.97 18.00
N THR A 618 28.98 30.71 17.46
CA THR A 618 27.64 30.20 17.13
C THR A 618 27.35 30.36 15.64
N ALA A 619 26.50 29.50 15.09
CA ALA A 619 26.09 29.58 13.69
C ALA A 619 24.56 29.52 13.53
N VAL A 620 24.03 30.33 12.61
CA VAL A 620 22.61 30.37 12.25
C VAL A 620 22.45 30.26 10.74
N LEU A 621 21.55 29.37 10.31
CA LEU A 621 21.16 29.23 8.91
C LEU A 621 20.12 30.29 8.58
N VAL A 622 20.34 31.05 7.51
CA VAL A 622 19.49 32.18 7.11
C VAL A 622 19.11 32.06 5.64
N GLU A 623 17.83 32.22 5.35
CA GLU A 623 17.27 32.26 3.99
C GLU A 623 16.39 33.50 3.81
N ARG A 624 16.04 33.82 2.56
CA ARG A 624 15.16 34.96 2.28
C ARG A 624 13.75 34.68 2.79
N PHE A 625 13.09 35.69 3.37
CA PHE A 625 11.68 35.59 3.72
C PHE A 625 10.80 35.49 2.47
N LEU A 626 9.91 34.48 2.44
CA LEU A 626 8.95 34.27 1.37
C LEU A 626 7.61 34.93 1.72
N ASN A 627 7.24 35.97 0.98
CA ASN A 627 5.95 36.63 1.13
C ASN A 627 4.86 35.82 0.42
N GLY A 628 3.84 35.36 1.13
CA GLY A 628 2.68 34.70 0.55
C GLY A 628 2.21 33.49 1.36
N LYS A 629 1.31 32.68 0.78
CA LYS A 629 0.81 31.46 1.39
C LYS A 629 1.84 30.34 1.27
N PHE A 630 2.55 30.06 2.36
CA PHE A 630 3.46 28.92 2.43
C PHE A 630 2.68 27.61 2.34
N THR A 631 3.00 26.76 1.35
CA THR A 631 2.28 25.54 1.02
C THR A 631 3.26 24.39 0.86
N LYS A 632 2.95 23.23 1.45
CA LYS A 632 3.65 21.96 1.22
C LYS A 632 2.89 21.17 0.14
N TYR A 633 3.59 20.74 -0.90
CA TYR A 633 3.00 20.11 -2.09
C TYR A 633 3.21 18.59 -2.12
N ASN A 634 4.31 18.11 -1.54
CA ASN A 634 4.51 16.70 -1.25
C ASN A 634 5.42 16.53 -0.02
N SER A 635 5.64 15.28 0.41
CA SER A 635 6.62 14.97 1.46
C SER A 635 7.50 13.78 1.11
N ASN A 636 8.62 13.65 1.85
CA ASN A 636 9.45 12.45 1.83
C ASN A 636 8.75 11.21 2.42
N ASN A 637 7.57 11.38 3.01
CA ASN A 637 6.77 10.34 3.63
C ASN A 637 5.57 9.87 2.77
N GLY A 638 5.47 10.29 1.52
CA GLY A 638 4.39 9.91 0.60
C GLY A 638 3.15 10.83 0.61
N TYR A 639 3.18 11.95 1.33
CA TYR A 639 2.12 12.97 1.20
C TYR A 639 2.20 13.61 -0.18
N VAL A 640 1.05 13.77 -0.84
CA VAL A 640 0.89 14.52 -2.09
C VAL A 640 -0.35 15.39 -1.94
N LYS A 641 -0.19 16.71 -2.11
CA LYS A 641 -1.32 17.65 -2.10
C LYS A 641 -2.22 17.34 -3.31
N ARG A 642 -3.48 16.97 -3.07
CA ARG A 642 -4.45 16.64 -4.12
C ARG A 642 -5.21 17.88 -4.56
N ALA A 643 -5.74 17.86 -5.78
CA ALA A 643 -6.55 18.96 -6.31
C ALA A 643 -7.82 19.22 -5.48
N THR A 644 -8.37 18.18 -4.85
CA THR A 644 -9.54 18.25 -3.95
C THR A 644 -9.28 19.00 -2.64
N ASP A 645 -8.01 19.15 -2.24
CA ASP A 645 -7.64 19.84 -1.00
C ASP A 645 -7.74 21.37 -1.13
N CYS A 646 -8.16 21.86 -2.31
CA CYS A 646 -8.23 23.26 -2.66
C CYS A 646 -9.69 23.76 -2.63
N VAL A 647 -10.06 24.47 -1.57
CA VAL A 647 -11.25 25.32 -1.58
C VAL A 647 -10.95 26.55 -2.45
N ASN A 648 -11.43 26.55 -3.70
CA ASN A 648 -11.64 27.71 -4.59
C ASN A 648 -10.45 28.39 -5.33
N ASN A 649 -9.25 27.80 -5.51
CA ASN A 649 -8.20 28.52 -6.28
C ASN A 649 -7.05 27.69 -6.90
N THR A 650 -7.33 26.60 -7.62
CA THR A 650 -6.29 25.87 -8.38
C THR A 650 -6.02 26.56 -9.73
N ARG A 651 -4.84 27.16 -9.87
CA ARG A 651 -4.40 27.78 -11.14
C ARG A 651 -4.03 26.73 -12.17
N THR A 652 -4.38 26.98 -13.42
CA THR A 652 -4.07 26.13 -14.57
C THR A 652 -3.33 26.89 -15.65
N ILE A 653 -2.70 26.14 -16.56
CA ILE A 653 -2.13 26.64 -17.81
C ILE A 653 -2.54 25.72 -18.97
N GLU A 654 -2.90 26.33 -20.09
CA GLU A 654 -3.12 25.62 -21.35
C GLU A 654 -1.80 25.30 -22.03
N THR A 655 -1.49 24.01 -22.14
CA THR A 655 -0.33 23.52 -22.87
C THR A 655 -0.77 22.76 -24.11
N VAL A 656 0.18 22.49 -25.02
CA VAL A 656 -0.06 21.58 -26.17
C VAL A 656 -0.59 20.20 -25.73
N SER A 657 -0.25 19.75 -24.51
CA SER A 657 -0.76 18.47 -23.95
C SER A 657 -2.12 18.57 -23.27
N GLY A 658 -2.70 19.77 -23.17
CA GLY A 658 -3.98 20.01 -22.51
C GLY A 658 -3.88 20.93 -21.29
N HIS A 659 -4.96 20.93 -20.51
CA HIS A 659 -5.14 21.78 -19.33
C HIS A 659 -4.34 21.23 -18.15
N VAL A 660 -3.32 21.95 -17.68
CA VAL A 660 -2.39 21.49 -16.63
C VAL A 660 -2.54 22.33 -15.37
N HIS A 661 -2.69 21.70 -14.21
CA HIS A 661 -2.60 22.38 -12.92
C HIS A 661 -1.16 22.76 -12.59
N LEU A 662 -0.92 23.98 -12.08
CA LEU A 662 0.44 24.43 -11.81
C LEU A 662 1.18 23.52 -10.81
N GLU A 663 0.50 22.96 -9.81
CA GLU A 663 1.12 22.05 -8.84
C GLU A 663 1.62 20.73 -9.46
N GLU A 664 1.10 20.36 -10.63
CA GLU A 664 1.52 19.15 -11.33
C GLU A 664 2.99 19.21 -11.77
N PHE A 665 3.50 20.42 -12.05
CA PHE A 665 4.93 20.63 -12.33
C PHE A 665 5.83 20.26 -11.15
N LEU A 666 5.34 20.41 -9.92
CA LEU A 666 6.08 20.01 -8.71
C LEU A 666 6.13 18.48 -8.58
N GLN A 667 5.00 17.80 -8.82
CA GLN A 667 4.99 16.33 -8.78
C GLN A 667 5.83 15.73 -9.91
N ALA A 668 5.76 16.32 -11.11
CA ALA A 668 6.59 15.94 -12.24
C ALA A 668 8.08 16.26 -12.01
N PHE A 669 8.43 17.29 -11.24
CA PHE A 669 9.81 17.57 -10.88
C PHE A 669 10.42 16.42 -10.04
N SER A 670 9.72 15.95 -9.00
CA SER A 670 10.18 14.80 -8.21
C SER A 670 10.38 13.56 -9.10
N HIS A 671 9.41 13.26 -9.98
CA HIS A 671 9.52 12.13 -10.92
C HIS A 671 10.65 12.31 -11.94
N TRP A 672 10.79 13.50 -12.51
CA TRP A 672 11.86 13.80 -13.46
C TRP A 672 13.23 13.63 -12.81
N VAL A 673 13.42 14.07 -11.55
CA VAL A 673 14.68 13.82 -10.83
C VAL A 673 14.93 12.32 -10.67
N TYR A 674 13.90 11.54 -10.33
CA TYR A 674 14.02 10.10 -10.19
C TYR A 674 14.55 9.45 -11.48
N VAL A 675 13.95 9.77 -12.62
CA VAL A 675 14.32 9.24 -13.93
C VAL A 675 15.70 9.76 -14.38
N GLU A 676 15.94 11.08 -14.30
CA GLU A 676 17.20 11.71 -14.68
C GLU A 676 18.38 11.19 -13.85
N SER A 677 18.13 10.88 -12.58
CA SER A 677 19.15 10.30 -11.70
C SER A 677 19.35 8.80 -11.91
N LYS A 678 18.65 8.16 -12.86
CA LYS A 678 18.63 6.70 -13.06
C LYS A 678 18.20 5.96 -11.79
N ASN A 679 17.12 6.43 -11.17
CA ASN A 679 16.47 5.86 -9.99
C ASN A 679 17.29 5.99 -8.69
N HIS A 680 18.39 6.74 -8.70
CA HIS A 680 19.28 6.85 -7.54
C HIS A 680 18.77 7.81 -6.46
N MET A 681 17.93 8.78 -6.82
CA MET A 681 17.40 9.75 -5.87
C MET A 681 16.09 10.38 -6.31
N VAL A 682 15.34 10.88 -5.33
CA VAL A 682 14.17 11.74 -5.55
C VAL A 682 14.30 12.99 -4.68
N VAL A 683 13.85 14.15 -5.19
CA VAL A 683 13.66 15.35 -4.36
C VAL A 683 12.21 15.40 -3.90
N CYS A 684 12.01 15.47 -2.59
CA CYS A 684 10.72 15.53 -1.93
C CYS A 684 10.66 16.76 -0.99
N ASP A 685 9.60 16.85 -0.17
CA ASP A 685 9.31 18.01 0.68
C ASP A 685 9.30 19.31 -0.13
N LEU A 686 8.65 19.27 -1.30
CA LEU A 686 8.46 20.46 -2.11
C LEU A 686 7.52 21.41 -1.40
N GLN A 687 8.06 22.49 -0.86
CA GLN A 687 7.31 23.46 -0.06
C GLN A 687 7.81 24.89 -0.25
N GLY A 688 6.91 25.85 -0.18
CA GLY A 688 7.23 27.26 -0.38
C GLY A 688 6.02 28.08 -0.84
N VAL A 689 6.27 29.10 -1.66
CA VAL A 689 5.24 30.04 -2.12
C VAL A 689 5.18 30.06 -3.64
N LEU A 690 3.96 30.04 -4.20
CA LEU A 690 3.71 30.41 -5.58
C LEU A 690 3.72 31.94 -5.68
N ASN A 691 4.76 32.49 -6.32
CA ASN A 691 4.88 33.93 -6.57
C ASN A 691 4.26 34.28 -7.93
N GLU A 692 3.27 35.17 -7.90
CA GLU A 692 2.50 35.58 -9.07
C GLU A 692 2.63 37.08 -9.37
N GLU A 693 3.44 37.81 -8.60
CA GLU A 693 3.67 39.25 -8.78
C GLU A 693 4.57 39.55 -10.00
N GLY A 694 5.28 38.55 -10.52
CA GLY A 694 6.12 38.68 -11.71
C GLY A 694 5.33 38.58 -13.01
N ARG A 695 6.01 38.79 -14.16
CA ARG A 695 5.41 38.60 -15.50
C ARG A 695 4.81 37.21 -15.69
N TYR A 696 5.34 36.21 -14.99
CA TYR A 696 4.93 34.83 -15.06
C TYR A 696 5.03 34.17 -13.69
N PRO A 697 4.22 33.13 -13.40
CA PRO A 697 4.25 32.45 -12.11
C PRO A 697 5.57 31.72 -11.86
N GLU A 698 6.03 31.75 -10.62
CA GLU A 698 7.25 31.06 -10.18
C GLU A 698 7.03 30.39 -8.81
N PHE A 699 7.40 29.12 -8.68
CA PHE A 699 7.45 28.45 -7.38
C PHE A 699 8.77 28.78 -6.68
N LEU A 700 8.68 29.57 -5.61
CA LEU A 700 9.80 29.83 -4.71
C LEU A 700 9.78 28.79 -3.59
N LEU A 701 10.62 27.77 -3.71
CA LEU A 701 10.69 26.65 -2.79
C LEU A 701 11.88 26.77 -1.83
N THR A 702 11.78 26.10 -0.69
CA THR A 702 12.86 26.00 0.29
C THR A 702 12.74 24.68 1.03
N ASP A 703 13.80 24.29 1.73
CA ASP A 703 13.75 23.19 2.68
C ASP A 703 13.33 21.83 2.07
N PRO A 704 13.95 21.41 0.94
CA PRO A 704 13.65 20.11 0.36
C PRO A 704 14.31 18.97 1.14
N ALA A 705 13.82 17.75 0.90
CA ALA A 705 14.46 16.50 1.29
C ALA A 705 14.95 15.75 0.05
N ILE A 706 16.02 14.96 0.18
CA ILE A 706 16.50 14.08 -0.89
C ILE A 706 16.58 12.66 -0.33
N CYS A 707 15.80 11.74 -0.91
CA CYS A 707 15.88 10.31 -0.57
C CYS A 707 16.75 9.60 -1.60
N THR A 708 17.66 8.72 -1.16
CA THR A 708 18.60 8.00 -2.04
C THR A 708 18.51 6.49 -1.94
N ASN A 709 18.77 5.77 -3.03
CA ASN A 709 18.73 4.30 -3.05
C ASN A 709 20.09 3.64 -2.70
N SER A 710 21.09 4.41 -2.29
CA SER A 710 22.48 3.96 -2.31
C SER A 710 22.94 3.42 -0.96
N LYS A 711 23.32 2.13 -0.92
CA LYS A 711 24.45 1.69 -0.09
C LYS A 711 25.70 2.39 -0.57
N GLY A 712 26.09 3.49 0.08
CA GLY A 712 27.41 4.04 -0.16
C GLY A 712 28.46 2.97 0.13
N LYS A 713 29.18 2.45 -0.88
CA LYS A 713 30.41 1.63 -0.65
C LYS A 713 31.42 2.30 0.29
N ASP A 714 31.26 3.60 0.45
CA ASP A 714 31.98 4.49 1.33
C ASP A 714 31.02 4.87 2.47
N LYS A 715 31.24 4.36 3.70
CA LYS A 715 30.39 4.67 4.88
C LYS A 715 30.25 6.19 5.11
N ASN A 716 31.20 6.98 4.63
CA ASN A 716 31.16 8.45 4.65
C ASN A 716 30.12 9.08 3.69
N LYS A 717 29.52 8.30 2.77
CA LYS A 717 28.44 8.73 1.87
C LYS A 717 27.05 8.32 2.34
N GLU A 718 26.95 7.51 3.38
CA GLU A 718 25.68 6.95 3.88
C GLU A 718 24.74 8.00 4.48
N HIS A 719 25.26 9.18 4.84
CA HIS A 719 24.49 10.33 5.35
C HIS A 719 24.69 11.57 4.47
N ARG A 720 24.72 11.37 3.15
CA ARG A 720 25.01 12.46 2.20
C ARG A 720 23.93 13.55 2.15
N TYR A 721 22.71 13.29 2.61
CA TYR A 721 21.64 14.29 2.56
C TYR A 721 20.97 14.51 3.93
N GLY A 722 21.69 14.20 5.00
CA GLY A 722 21.24 14.44 6.37
C GLY A 722 20.14 13.48 6.82
N LYS A 723 19.50 13.82 7.95
CA LYS A 723 18.51 12.98 8.64
C LYS A 723 17.19 12.79 7.87
N THR A 724 16.88 13.66 6.91
CA THR A 724 15.65 13.59 6.10
C THR A 724 15.77 12.65 4.89
N ASP A 725 16.95 12.08 4.64
CA ASP A 725 17.17 11.02 3.66
C ASP A 725 16.58 9.70 4.20
N MET A 726 15.31 9.45 3.89
CA MET A 726 14.61 8.20 4.21
C MET A 726 15.04 7.02 3.32
N LYS A 727 16.19 7.13 2.66
CA LYS A 727 16.79 6.12 1.79
C LYS A 727 15.78 5.53 0.78
N LEU A 728 15.78 4.21 0.59
CA LEU A 728 14.89 3.52 -0.34
C LEU A 728 13.45 3.53 0.15
N THR A 729 13.22 3.56 1.46
CA THR A 729 11.88 3.73 2.05
C THR A 729 11.19 5.01 1.56
N GLY A 730 11.91 6.13 1.50
CA GLY A 730 11.39 7.39 0.94
C GLY A 730 11.09 7.31 -0.56
N ILE A 731 11.94 6.59 -1.32
CA ILE A 731 11.72 6.35 -2.75
C ILE A 731 10.48 5.48 -2.98
N ARG A 732 10.31 4.39 -2.23
CA ARG A 732 9.13 3.52 -2.31
C ARG A 732 7.85 4.32 -2.02
N LYS A 733 7.86 5.15 -0.98
CA LYS A 733 6.74 6.04 -0.65
C LYS A 733 6.40 7.02 -1.76
N PHE A 734 7.42 7.60 -2.41
CA PHE A 734 7.22 8.44 -3.58
C PHE A 734 6.57 7.66 -4.74
N CYS A 735 7.15 6.52 -5.15
CA CYS A 735 6.62 5.70 -6.25
C CYS A 735 5.19 5.19 -5.96
N HIS A 736 4.91 4.87 -4.70
CA HIS A 736 3.60 4.43 -4.23
C HIS A 736 2.53 5.54 -4.32
N ALA A 737 2.88 6.79 -4.02
CA ALA A 737 1.94 7.91 -4.01
C ALA A 737 1.87 8.70 -5.34
N HIS A 738 2.88 8.61 -6.20
CA HIS A 738 3.01 9.45 -7.39
C HIS A 738 2.14 8.97 -8.56
N LYS A 739 1.22 9.85 -8.99
CA LYS A 739 0.44 9.68 -10.22
C LYS A 739 1.03 10.50 -11.36
N CYS A 740 1.30 9.84 -12.49
CA CYS A 740 1.77 10.52 -13.69
C CYS A 740 0.67 11.40 -14.30
N GLY A 741 0.92 12.71 -14.37
CA GLY A 741 0.04 13.66 -15.05
C GLY A 741 0.49 14.00 -16.48
N LEU A 742 -0.18 14.99 -17.08
CA LEU A 742 0.16 15.57 -18.38
C LEU A 742 1.59 16.12 -18.44
N VAL A 743 2.14 16.68 -17.36
CA VAL A 743 3.53 17.17 -17.31
C VAL A 743 4.52 16.01 -17.42
N CYS A 744 4.28 14.91 -16.71
CA CYS A 744 5.12 13.71 -16.79
C CYS A 744 5.12 13.13 -18.21
N ARG A 745 3.92 13.01 -18.81
CA ARG A 745 3.75 12.53 -20.20
C ARG A 745 4.34 13.50 -21.23
N GLY A 746 4.21 14.80 -21.00
CA GLY A 746 4.77 15.84 -21.87
C GLY A 746 6.31 15.84 -21.87
N LEU A 747 6.92 15.42 -20.76
CA LEU A 747 8.37 15.19 -20.64
C LEU A 747 8.82 13.81 -21.14
N GLY A 748 7.89 12.92 -21.51
CA GLY A 748 8.20 11.55 -21.95
C GLY A 748 8.75 10.66 -20.85
N LEU A 749 8.37 10.90 -19.59
CA LEU A 749 8.82 10.09 -18.46
C LEU A 749 8.18 8.69 -18.51
N PRO A 750 8.92 7.61 -18.13
CA PRO A 750 8.31 6.29 -17.94
C PRO A 750 7.21 6.37 -16.90
N THR A 751 6.12 5.64 -17.13
CA THR A 751 4.94 5.74 -16.27
C THR A 751 5.19 4.98 -14.97
N LEU A 752 5.15 5.65 -13.81
CA LEU A 752 5.21 4.96 -12.51
C LEU A 752 3.85 4.39 -12.10
N GLN A 753 2.75 4.99 -12.56
CA GLN A 753 1.37 4.54 -12.35
C GLN A 753 0.56 4.81 -13.60
N SER A 754 -0.06 3.76 -14.16
CA SER A 754 -1.05 3.89 -15.24
C SER A 754 -2.15 4.84 -14.78
N SER A 755 -2.32 5.98 -15.45
CA SER A 755 -3.54 6.76 -15.35
C SER A 755 -4.50 6.25 -16.42
N LEU A 756 -5.68 5.83 -15.99
CA LEU A 756 -6.91 5.78 -16.79
C LEU A 756 -7.15 7.16 -17.45
N ALA A 757 -6.53 7.40 -18.61
CA ALA A 757 -6.85 8.44 -19.59
C ALA A 757 -5.83 8.37 -20.75
N ALA A 758 -5.90 7.28 -21.53
CA ALA A 758 -5.29 7.20 -22.85
C ALA A 758 -6.35 6.69 -23.84
N ASN A 759 -7.42 7.46 -24.00
CA ASN A 759 -8.32 7.38 -25.14
C ASN A 759 -8.55 8.79 -25.68
N LEU A 760 -7.47 9.43 -26.16
CA LEU A 760 -7.56 10.47 -27.17
C LEU A 760 -6.30 10.37 -28.05
N ASP A 761 -6.54 9.92 -29.28
CA ASP A 761 -5.69 9.98 -30.47
C ASP A 761 -4.29 9.37 -30.45
N ASP A 762 -4.19 8.13 -30.96
CA ASP A 762 -3.24 7.81 -32.02
C ASP A 762 -3.65 6.50 -32.72
N ARG A 763 -4.57 6.61 -33.69
CA ARG A 763 -4.73 5.62 -34.78
C ARG A 763 -4.84 6.36 -36.10
N LYS A 764 -3.70 6.66 -36.71
CA LYS A 764 -3.63 6.67 -38.18
C LYS A 764 -3.18 5.29 -38.63
N PRO A 765 -4.00 4.54 -39.40
CA PRO A 765 -3.50 3.38 -40.10
C PRO A 765 -2.53 3.86 -41.19
N ALA A 766 -1.33 3.28 -41.22
CA ALA A 766 -0.52 3.32 -42.42
C ALA A 766 -1.27 2.53 -43.50
N ALA A 767 -1.86 3.25 -44.44
CA ALA A 767 -2.40 2.67 -45.67
C ALA A 767 -1.26 2.59 -46.71
N VAL A 768 -1.08 1.38 -47.24
CA VAL A 768 -0.67 1.15 -48.63
C VAL A 768 -1.86 1.47 -49.52
#